data_AF-A0A3S0R0U4-F1
#
_entry.id   AF-A0A3S0R0U4-F1
#
_cell.length_a   1.000
_cell.length_b   1.000
_cell.length_c   1.000
_cell.angle_alpha   90.00
_cell.angle_beta   90.00
_cell.angle_gamma   90.00
#
_symmetry.space_group_name_H-M   'P 1'
#
loop_
_entity.id
_entity.type
_entity.pdbx_description
1 polymer ?
#
loop_
_entity_poly.entity_id
_entity_poly.type
_entity_poly.pdbx_seq_one_letter_code
_entity_poly.pdbx_strand_id
1 'polypeptide(L)'
;MTDTSRDARADALLDVVQEESSRRLKIFLGAAPGVGKTYAMLSAARELKRQGVDVVVGLVETHGRSETAALLEGLEVLPRLALSYQGREFTEFDVDAALARKPDILLVDELAHRNVPGSRHERRWQDIAELLDAGIEVYTALNVQHLESLNDQVRRITGITVRETVPDAVLDRARDIVLVDLPPRELIDRLRQGKVYMPETAAAALDAFFSPTNLAALRELAVDTVAGHVDSDLREHMLARGGKMPVRRRVMAAIDGHAQSEYLVRVARRIAERRGAPWTVVFVDTGAALDDARRERIETAMRLARRLGGDATILRGHAIADELLVQADREGVGQIILGRTRERLIARMLGRSLTQQLLRRGAHLELTIIATPAERLRSRKRLRLMPIYGRRDEYIFASVVTAIAIGLSFIADRYLSVANLALIFLIAVMIVAVRTRMAVAVYTATMCFLGYNFFFAPPRYTLAIANSDDVLAVTLFFAAALICSRLATRLASQVESLRAAHDYSHALLALGQRLSASTDADGIRSVGVTALAHAMRCEVAILSRDVEHRLQVAANSSRTLALTTQDMAAAEWCEQHVEPAGRYTDTLNAARCWMLPLGSEDHHLGVAALRLEGGVSPNIDRRSLALAMVQDIGQALERARLASELEGARVQGETERLRNALLSSVSHDLRSPLASMIGSAGTLSNYGDQLPVNERKELLEAILGEGQRLDRYIQNLLDMTRLGHGTLKLNRDWTDSAEIVASAITRMRKLFPELRVDTTLPDETVLLFVHPALIEQALFNILENAARFSPPGDPVRVVVRVAGDRLFIDVIDRGPGIPEEERARIFDMFYSVARGDRAPQGTGLGLAICRGMIGAHGGSVEALPGDGVGTTIRISLPLPTLPSP
;
A
#
# COMPACT_ATOMS: atom_id res chain seq x y z
N MET A 1 27.00 -20.03 -3.78
CA MET A 1 25.57 -19.65 -3.80
C MET A 1 25.29 -18.94 -2.50
N THR A 2 24.93 -17.65 -2.56
CA THR A 2 24.49 -16.87 -1.40
C THR A 2 23.08 -17.27 -0.98
N ASP A 3 22.66 -17.04 0.27
CA ASP A 3 21.28 -17.35 0.72
C ASP A 3 20.22 -16.66 -0.16
N THR A 4 20.48 -15.41 -0.58
CA THR A 4 19.64 -14.68 -1.54
C THR A 4 19.45 -15.34 -2.91
N SER A 5 20.36 -16.23 -3.32
CA SER A 5 20.23 -17.00 -4.56
C SER A 5 19.41 -18.28 -4.38
N ARG A 6 19.25 -18.76 -3.15
CA ARG A 6 18.41 -19.90 -2.82
C ARG A 6 16.96 -19.47 -2.63
N ASP A 7 16.75 -18.36 -1.92
CA ASP A 7 15.41 -17.80 -1.70
C ASP A 7 14.76 -17.42 -3.04
N ALA A 8 15.45 -16.64 -3.88
CA ALA A 8 14.96 -16.28 -5.21
C ALA A 8 14.73 -17.48 -6.16
N ARG A 9 15.34 -18.64 -5.89
CA ARG A 9 15.10 -19.87 -6.65
C ARG A 9 13.93 -20.66 -6.08
N ALA A 10 13.77 -20.66 -4.75
CA ALA A 10 12.62 -21.25 -4.07
C ALA A 10 11.34 -20.50 -4.43
N ASP A 11 11.38 -19.16 -4.44
CA ASP A 11 10.28 -18.30 -4.88
C ASP A 11 9.93 -18.59 -6.34
N ALA A 12 10.91 -18.57 -7.25
CA ALA A 12 10.67 -18.90 -8.66
C ALA A 12 10.14 -20.34 -8.88
N LEU A 13 10.52 -21.31 -8.04
CA LEU A 13 9.99 -22.67 -8.09
C LEU A 13 8.55 -22.74 -7.57
N LEU A 14 8.23 -21.99 -6.52
CA LEU A 14 6.88 -21.87 -5.99
C LEU A 14 5.97 -21.18 -7.01
N ASP A 15 6.43 -20.09 -7.62
CA ASP A 15 5.71 -19.35 -8.65
C ASP A 15 5.42 -20.27 -9.85
N VAL A 16 6.41 -20.98 -10.40
CA VAL A 16 6.19 -21.91 -11.54
C VAL A 16 5.17 -23.01 -11.20
N VAL A 17 5.22 -23.58 -9.99
CA VAL A 17 4.28 -24.65 -9.57
C VAL A 17 2.87 -24.10 -9.33
N GLN A 18 2.75 -22.90 -8.75
CA GLN A 18 1.45 -22.23 -8.55
C GLN A 18 0.87 -21.76 -9.89
N GLU A 19 1.70 -21.29 -10.81
CA GLU A 19 1.33 -20.78 -12.13
C GLU A 19 0.86 -21.87 -13.09
N GLU A 20 1.52 -23.04 -13.15
CA GLU A 20 1.06 -24.17 -13.98
C GLU A 20 -0.35 -24.63 -13.62
N SER A 21 -0.80 -24.39 -12.38
CA SER A 21 -2.14 -24.74 -11.90
C SER A 21 -3.18 -23.62 -12.05
N SER A 22 -2.74 -22.36 -12.14
CA SER A 22 -3.57 -21.14 -12.06
C SER A 22 -3.68 -20.34 -13.37
N ARG A 23 -2.70 -20.41 -14.28
CA ARG A 23 -2.76 -19.77 -15.60
C ARG A 23 -3.63 -20.59 -16.56
N ARG A 24 -4.92 -20.25 -16.64
CA ARG A 24 -5.93 -20.90 -17.50
C ARG A 24 -6.51 -20.00 -18.58
N LEU A 25 -5.78 -18.94 -18.96
CA LEU A 25 -6.23 -17.98 -19.96
C LEU A 25 -5.38 -18.09 -21.23
N LYS A 26 -6.04 -18.16 -22.39
CA LYS A 26 -5.39 -18.09 -23.70
C LYS A 26 -5.90 -16.90 -24.49
N ILE A 27 -4.98 -16.03 -24.91
CA ILE A 27 -5.33 -14.78 -25.59
C ILE A 27 -4.89 -14.85 -27.05
N PHE A 28 -5.83 -14.62 -27.96
CA PHE A 28 -5.56 -14.40 -29.39
C PHE A 28 -5.39 -12.90 -29.62
N LEU A 29 -4.14 -12.43 -29.64
CA LEU A 29 -3.78 -11.03 -29.78
C LEU A 29 -3.62 -10.65 -31.25
N GLY A 30 -4.22 -9.55 -31.67
CA GLY A 30 -4.03 -9.00 -33.02
C GLY A 30 -3.67 -7.53 -33.01
N ALA A 31 -2.98 -7.09 -34.07
CA ALA A 31 -2.58 -5.69 -34.24
C ALA A 31 -3.78 -4.74 -34.46
N ALA A 32 -4.84 -5.23 -35.10
CA ALA A 32 -6.00 -4.42 -35.47
C ALA A 32 -7.26 -5.29 -35.62
N PRO A 33 -8.47 -4.68 -35.64
CA PRO A 33 -9.70 -5.37 -36.01
C PRO A 33 -9.59 -5.96 -37.43
N GLY A 34 -10.18 -7.14 -37.65
CA GLY A 34 -10.21 -7.77 -38.98
C GLY A 34 -9.06 -8.72 -39.33
N VAL A 35 -8.01 -8.82 -38.50
CA VAL A 35 -6.89 -9.76 -38.73
C VAL A 35 -7.26 -11.24 -38.57
N GLY A 36 -8.47 -11.54 -38.07
CA GLY A 36 -8.99 -12.91 -37.97
C GLY A 36 -8.85 -13.56 -36.58
N LYS A 37 -8.72 -12.80 -35.50
CA LYS A 37 -8.58 -13.31 -34.13
C LYS A 37 -9.68 -14.31 -33.74
N THR A 38 -10.94 -13.94 -33.90
CA THR A 38 -12.11 -14.81 -33.63
C THR A 38 -12.08 -16.09 -34.48
N TYR A 39 -11.66 -15.99 -35.74
CA TYR A 39 -11.52 -17.15 -36.62
C TYR A 39 -10.42 -18.10 -36.12
N ALA A 40 -9.26 -17.56 -35.75
CA ALA A 40 -8.15 -18.35 -35.20
C ALA A 40 -8.55 -19.02 -33.87
N MET A 41 -9.24 -18.29 -32.99
CA MET A 41 -9.76 -18.80 -31.72
C MET A 41 -10.73 -19.97 -31.93
N LEU A 42 -11.73 -19.81 -32.80
CA LEU A 42 -12.69 -20.87 -33.12
C LEU A 42 -12.04 -22.07 -33.82
N SER A 43 -11.07 -21.84 -34.70
CA SER A 43 -10.32 -22.90 -35.36
C SER A 43 -9.55 -23.76 -34.35
N ALA A 44 -8.87 -23.12 -33.40
CA ALA A 44 -8.19 -23.81 -32.31
C ALA A 44 -9.17 -24.59 -31.41
N ALA A 45 -10.32 -23.99 -31.09
CA ALA A 45 -11.36 -24.61 -30.29
C ALA A 45 -11.97 -25.86 -30.95
N ARG A 46 -12.18 -25.82 -32.28
CA ARG A 46 -12.71 -26.95 -33.05
C ARG A 46 -11.73 -28.12 -33.11
N GLU A 47 -10.44 -27.85 -33.19
CA GLU A 47 -9.42 -28.91 -33.12
C GLU A 47 -9.42 -29.61 -31.75
N LEU A 48 -9.59 -28.85 -30.66
CA LEU A 48 -9.74 -29.42 -29.31
C LEU A 48 -11.03 -30.24 -29.16
N LYS A 49 -12.14 -29.77 -29.73
CA LYS A 49 -13.39 -30.54 -29.74
C LYS A 49 -13.24 -31.87 -30.50
N ARG A 50 -12.49 -31.88 -31.61
CA ARG A 50 -12.17 -33.12 -32.36
C ARG A 50 -11.32 -34.09 -31.55
N GLN A 51 -10.51 -33.58 -30.62
CA GLN A 51 -9.72 -34.38 -29.68
C GLN A 51 -10.53 -34.84 -28.45
N GLY A 52 -11.81 -34.48 -28.37
CA GLY A 52 -12.72 -34.92 -27.30
C GLY A 52 -12.74 -34.02 -26.06
N VAL A 53 -12.15 -32.82 -26.11
CA VAL A 53 -12.17 -31.84 -24.99
C VAL A 53 -13.54 -31.18 -24.89
N ASP A 54 -14.02 -30.91 -23.65
CA ASP A 54 -15.30 -30.22 -23.45
C ASP A 54 -15.20 -28.72 -23.72
N VAL A 55 -15.41 -28.34 -24.97
CA VAL A 55 -15.43 -26.95 -25.43
C VAL A 55 -16.87 -26.42 -25.53
N VAL A 56 -17.11 -25.28 -24.90
CA VAL A 56 -18.38 -24.53 -24.94
C VAL A 56 -18.13 -23.08 -25.38
N VAL A 57 -19.05 -22.54 -26.18
CA VAL A 57 -19.04 -21.14 -26.62
C VAL A 57 -19.90 -20.32 -25.68
N GLY A 58 -19.29 -19.42 -24.91
CA GLY A 58 -20.00 -18.46 -24.07
C GLY A 58 -20.50 -17.28 -24.88
N LEU A 59 -19.57 -16.58 -25.54
CA LEU A 59 -19.88 -15.45 -26.40
C LEU A 59 -18.92 -15.38 -27.58
N VAL A 60 -19.46 -15.34 -28.79
CA VAL A 60 -18.70 -15.11 -30.02
C VAL A 60 -19.47 -14.14 -30.91
N GLU A 61 -18.75 -13.14 -31.43
CA GLU A 61 -19.25 -12.12 -32.33
C GLU A 61 -18.79 -12.42 -33.76
N THR A 62 -19.69 -12.95 -34.60
CA THR A 62 -19.35 -13.26 -35.99
C THR A 62 -19.41 -12.03 -36.91
N HIS A 63 -20.07 -10.95 -36.47
CA HIS A 63 -20.36 -9.73 -37.25
C HIS A 63 -20.83 -10.01 -38.69
N GLY A 64 -21.66 -11.05 -38.87
CA GLY A 64 -22.22 -11.42 -40.18
C GLY A 64 -21.27 -12.17 -41.12
N ARG A 65 -20.09 -12.61 -40.67
CA ARG A 65 -19.13 -13.35 -41.49
C ARG A 65 -19.50 -14.83 -41.58
N SER A 66 -19.92 -15.28 -42.77
CA SER A 66 -20.35 -16.66 -43.03
C SER A 66 -19.27 -17.71 -42.74
N GLU A 67 -18.01 -17.44 -43.11
CA GLU A 67 -16.88 -18.34 -42.85
C GLU A 67 -16.62 -18.54 -41.34
N THR A 68 -16.77 -17.49 -40.53
CA THR A 68 -16.61 -17.56 -39.07
C THR A 68 -17.82 -18.24 -38.42
N ALA A 69 -19.02 -17.97 -38.92
CA ALA A 69 -20.26 -18.61 -38.44
C ALA A 69 -20.25 -20.13 -38.68
N ALA A 70 -19.71 -20.58 -39.81
CA ALA A 70 -19.56 -22.01 -40.10
C ALA A 70 -18.62 -22.75 -39.13
N LEU A 71 -17.75 -22.03 -38.39
CA LEU A 71 -16.91 -22.64 -37.35
C LEU A 71 -17.68 -22.87 -36.04
N LEU A 72 -18.83 -22.22 -35.84
CA LEU A 72 -19.70 -22.47 -34.68
C LEU A 72 -20.57 -23.72 -34.84
N GLU A 73 -20.76 -24.20 -36.07
CA GLU A 73 -21.54 -25.41 -36.35
C GLU A 73 -20.94 -26.63 -35.63
N GLY A 74 -21.74 -27.26 -34.77
CA GLY A 74 -21.33 -28.42 -33.98
C GLY A 74 -20.66 -28.10 -32.63
N LEU A 75 -20.51 -26.82 -32.26
CA LEU A 75 -20.13 -26.42 -30.91
C LEU A 75 -21.37 -26.11 -30.06
N GLU A 76 -21.31 -26.43 -28.76
CA GLU A 76 -22.33 -26.03 -27.79
C GLU A 76 -22.22 -24.52 -27.54
N VAL A 77 -23.34 -23.79 -27.66
CA VAL A 77 -23.39 -22.33 -27.47
C VAL A 77 -24.34 -22.00 -26.33
N LEU A 78 -23.86 -21.26 -25.33
CA LEU A 78 -24.69 -20.80 -24.23
C LEU A 78 -25.68 -19.72 -24.69
N PRO A 79 -26.91 -19.71 -24.14
CA PRO A 79 -27.87 -18.65 -24.43
C PRO A 79 -27.36 -17.30 -23.90
N ARG A 80 -27.58 -16.22 -24.66
CA ARG A 80 -27.24 -14.86 -24.23
C ARG A 80 -28.30 -14.33 -23.26
N LEU A 81 -27.88 -13.54 -22.28
CA LEU A 81 -28.77 -12.88 -21.33
C LEU A 81 -29.41 -11.65 -21.97
N ALA A 82 -30.73 -11.58 -22.02
CA ALA A 82 -31.47 -10.41 -22.52
C ALA A 82 -31.67 -9.37 -21.40
N LEU A 83 -31.20 -8.14 -21.62
CA LEU A 83 -31.28 -7.03 -20.68
C LEU A 83 -31.96 -5.83 -21.31
N SER A 84 -32.87 -5.18 -20.59
CA SER A 84 -33.52 -3.94 -21.03
C SER A 84 -32.84 -2.73 -20.39
N TYR A 85 -32.30 -1.83 -21.21
CA TYR A 85 -31.66 -0.59 -20.76
C TYR A 85 -32.11 0.59 -21.62
N GLN A 86 -32.58 1.67 -20.98
CA GLN A 86 -33.11 2.87 -21.65
C GLN A 86 -34.18 2.59 -22.73
N GLY A 87 -35.04 1.58 -22.51
CA GLY A 87 -36.11 1.22 -23.44
C GLY A 87 -35.66 0.48 -24.70
N ARG A 88 -34.41 0.02 -24.77
CA ARG A 88 -33.88 -0.88 -25.81
C ARG A 88 -33.48 -2.21 -25.18
N GLU A 89 -33.70 -3.30 -25.92
CA GLU A 89 -33.23 -4.63 -25.54
C GLU A 89 -31.81 -4.85 -26.04
N PHE A 90 -30.94 -5.34 -25.15
CA PHE A 90 -29.57 -5.74 -25.43
C PHE A 90 -29.38 -7.21 -25.04
N THR A 91 -28.41 -7.88 -25.66
CA THR A 91 -28.00 -9.24 -25.27
C THR A 91 -26.56 -9.23 -24.79
N GLU A 92 -26.27 -9.86 -23.66
CA GLU A 92 -24.92 -9.92 -23.07
C GLU A 92 -24.54 -11.37 -22.71
N PHE A 93 -23.26 -11.59 -22.42
CA PHE A 93 -22.75 -12.89 -21.97
C PHE A 93 -23.30 -13.27 -20.58
N ASP A 94 -23.81 -14.50 -20.44
CA ASP A 94 -24.31 -15.05 -19.19
C ASP A 94 -23.21 -15.81 -18.42
N VAL A 95 -22.58 -15.11 -17.49
CA VAL A 95 -21.51 -15.65 -16.63
C VAL A 95 -22.04 -16.74 -15.70
N ASP A 96 -23.26 -16.59 -15.18
CA ASP A 96 -23.85 -17.53 -14.23
C ASP A 96 -24.14 -18.88 -14.89
N ALA A 97 -24.65 -18.85 -16.13
CA ALA A 97 -24.83 -20.05 -16.94
C ALA A 97 -23.48 -20.76 -17.23
N ALA A 98 -22.43 -20.00 -17.52
CA ALA A 98 -21.09 -20.55 -17.73
C ALA A 98 -20.51 -21.20 -16.46
N LEU A 99 -20.65 -20.54 -15.31
CA LEU A 99 -20.22 -21.05 -14.00
C LEU A 99 -21.01 -22.28 -13.56
N ALA A 100 -22.28 -22.38 -13.92
CA ALA A 100 -23.10 -23.57 -13.67
C ALA A 100 -22.72 -24.74 -14.58
N ARG A 101 -22.41 -24.47 -15.85
CA ARG A 101 -22.03 -25.48 -16.86
C ARG A 101 -20.63 -26.07 -16.65
N LYS A 102 -19.69 -25.28 -16.11
CA LYS A 102 -18.29 -25.66 -15.83
C LYS A 102 -17.62 -26.48 -16.95
N PRO A 103 -17.49 -25.95 -18.17
CA PRO A 103 -16.77 -26.62 -19.24
C PRO A 103 -15.26 -26.68 -18.97
N ASP A 104 -14.54 -27.57 -19.65
CA ASP A 104 -13.07 -27.56 -19.64
C ASP A 104 -12.54 -26.29 -20.28
N ILE A 105 -13.10 -25.91 -21.43
CA ILE A 105 -12.73 -24.70 -22.18
C ILE A 105 -13.97 -23.89 -22.54
N LEU A 106 -13.95 -22.59 -22.22
CA LEU A 106 -14.98 -21.63 -22.57
C LEU A 106 -14.44 -20.57 -23.54
N LEU A 107 -15.15 -20.33 -24.65
CA LEU A 107 -14.81 -19.25 -25.59
C LEU A 107 -15.58 -17.97 -25.26
N VAL A 108 -14.86 -16.87 -25.01
CA VAL A 108 -15.45 -15.55 -24.73
C VAL A 108 -14.72 -14.47 -25.53
N ASP A 109 -15.36 -13.97 -26.59
CA ASP A 109 -14.82 -12.95 -27.48
C ASP A 109 -14.92 -11.51 -26.90
N GLU A 110 -14.15 -10.60 -27.48
CA GLU A 110 -14.04 -9.18 -27.14
C GLU A 110 -13.69 -8.88 -25.66
N LEU A 111 -12.49 -9.29 -25.22
CA LEU A 111 -12.01 -9.09 -23.84
C LEU A 111 -12.14 -7.64 -23.32
N ALA A 112 -12.01 -6.65 -24.20
CA ALA A 112 -12.03 -5.22 -23.84
C ALA A 112 -13.43 -4.61 -23.69
N HIS A 113 -14.48 -5.38 -23.97
CA HIS A 113 -15.86 -4.89 -23.98
C HIS A 113 -16.32 -4.36 -22.62
N ARG A 114 -17.16 -3.32 -22.66
CA ARG A 114 -17.87 -2.79 -21.49
C ARG A 114 -19.28 -3.36 -21.47
N ASN A 115 -19.59 -4.13 -20.43
CA ASN A 115 -20.88 -4.80 -20.30
C ASN A 115 -22.02 -3.79 -20.13
N VAL A 116 -23.22 -4.20 -20.55
CA VAL A 116 -24.43 -3.38 -20.41
C VAL A 116 -24.73 -3.12 -18.92
N PRO A 117 -25.07 -1.88 -18.51
CA PRO A 117 -25.43 -1.58 -17.12
C PRO A 117 -26.60 -2.46 -16.64
N GLY A 118 -26.40 -3.16 -15.52
CA GLY A 118 -27.28 -4.22 -15.01
C GLY A 118 -26.70 -5.64 -15.13
N SER A 119 -25.57 -5.79 -15.82
CA SER A 119 -24.76 -7.02 -15.82
C SER A 119 -23.98 -7.21 -14.51
N ARG A 120 -23.53 -8.44 -14.23
CA ARG A 120 -22.79 -8.81 -12.99
C ARG A 120 -21.54 -7.97 -12.75
N HIS A 121 -20.74 -7.73 -13.80
CA HIS A 121 -19.58 -6.87 -13.77
C HIS A 121 -19.64 -5.77 -14.84
N GLU A 122 -18.87 -4.70 -14.65
CA GLU A 122 -18.83 -3.57 -15.58
C GLU A 122 -18.05 -3.89 -16.86
N ARG A 123 -17.01 -4.74 -16.77
CA ARG A 123 -16.11 -5.05 -17.87
C ARG A 123 -15.99 -6.56 -18.09
N ARG A 124 -15.89 -6.98 -19.36
CA ARG A 124 -15.82 -8.41 -19.71
C ARG A 124 -14.59 -9.13 -19.19
N TRP A 125 -13.46 -8.44 -19.05
CA TRP A 125 -12.27 -9.01 -18.43
C TRP A 125 -12.49 -9.38 -16.94
N GLN A 126 -13.44 -8.75 -16.25
CA GLN A 126 -13.80 -9.10 -14.87
C GLN A 126 -14.64 -10.39 -14.85
N ASP A 127 -15.53 -10.59 -15.82
CA ASP A 127 -16.26 -11.85 -16.00
C ASP A 127 -15.29 -13.01 -16.24
N ILE A 128 -14.30 -12.79 -17.11
CA ILE A 128 -13.27 -13.78 -17.42
C ILE A 128 -12.40 -14.05 -16.19
N ALA A 129 -12.04 -13.02 -15.41
CA ALA A 129 -11.29 -13.20 -14.17
C ALA A 129 -12.04 -14.13 -13.18
N GLU A 130 -13.36 -13.95 -13.01
CA GLU A 130 -14.17 -14.83 -12.16
C GLU A 130 -14.23 -16.27 -12.70
N LEU A 131 -14.37 -16.45 -14.01
CA LEU A 131 -14.35 -17.78 -14.63
C LEU A 131 -13.02 -18.51 -14.42
N LEU A 132 -11.90 -17.79 -14.54
CA LEU A 132 -10.57 -18.33 -14.27
C LEU A 132 -10.40 -18.72 -12.81
N ASP A 133 -10.91 -17.91 -11.88
CA ASP A 133 -10.89 -18.19 -10.43
C ASP A 133 -11.76 -19.41 -10.06
N ALA A 134 -12.83 -19.64 -10.82
CA ALA A 134 -13.65 -20.86 -10.73
C ALA A 134 -12.98 -22.09 -11.37
N GLY A 135 -11.81 -21.93 -11.99
CA GLY A 135 -11.03 -23.00 -12.61
C GLY A 135 -11.45 -23.35 -14.03
N ILE A 136 -12.18 -22.49 -14.74
CA ILE A 136 -12.54 -22.72 -16.15
C ILE A 136 -11.41 -22.17 -17.04
N GLU A 137 -10.95 -22.93 -18.04
CA GLU A 137 -10.00 -22.42 -19.03
C GLU A 137 -10.74 -21.52 -20.04
N VAL A 138 -10.24 -20.31 -20.27
CA VAL A 138 -10.91 -19.32 -21.12
C VAL A 138 -10.05 -18.97 -22.33
N TYR A 139 -10.64 -19.06 -23.51
CA TYR A 139 -10.04 -18.56 -24.75
C TYR A 139 -10.73 -17.27 -25.14
N THR A 140 -9.94 -16.22 -25.37
CA THR A 140 -10.46 -14.88 -25.67
C THR A 140 -9.65 -14.17 -26.75
N ALA A 141 -10.22 -13.14 -27.37
CA ALA A 141 -9.55 -12.33 -28.38
C ALA A 141 -9.37 -10.87 -27.90
N LEU A 142 -8.22 -10.29 -28.25
CA LEU A 142 -7.84 -8.94 -27.86
C LEU A 142 -7.11 -8.22 -29.01
N ASN A 143 -7.35 -6.92 -29.19
CA ASN A 143 -6.48 -6.09 -30.03
C ASN A 143 -5.46 -5.35 -29.16
N VAL A 144 -4.24 -5.17 -29.66
CA VAL A 144 -3.16 -4.44 -28.97
C VAL A 144 -3.57 -3.02 -28.56
N GLN A 145 -4.47 -2.39 -29.31
CA GLN A 145 -4.98 -1.05 -29.04
C GLN A 145 -5.80 -0.92 -27.74
N HIS A 146 -6.30 -2.03 -27.20
CA HIS A 146 -7.08 -2.06 -25.97
C HIS A 146 -6.21 -2.31 -24.74
N LEU A 147 -4.89 -2.50 -24.89
CA LEU A 147 -3.99 -2.57 -23.75
C LEU A 147 -3.83 -1.19 -23.12
N GLU A 148 -4.03 -1.11 -21.81
CA GLU A 148 -4.01 0.13 -21.07
C GLU A 148 -2.65 0.84 -21.15
N SER A 149 -1.55 0.10 -20.95
CA SER A 149 -0.17 0.63 -21.04
C SER A 149 0.19 1.24 -22.40
N LEU A 150 -0.53 0.87 -23.47
CA LEU A 150 -0.24 1.30 -24.84
C LEU A 150 -1.15 2.44 -25.32
N ASN A 151 -2.14 2.86 -24.54
CA ASN A 151 -3.18 3.80 -24.99
C ASN A 151 -2.59 5.14 -25.49
N ASP A 152 -1.59 5.69 -24.80
CA ASP A 152 -0.89 6.92 -25.22
C ASP A 152 -0.08 6.76 -26.51
N GLN A 153 0.49 5.57 -26.76
CA GLN A 153 1.22 5.27 -27.99
C GLN A 153 0.23 5.12 -29.15
N VAL A 154 -0.85 4.37 -28.92
CA VAL A 154 -1.93 4.16 -29.89
C VAL A 154 -2.60 5.48 -30.28
N ARG A 155 -2.87 6.38 -29.33
CA ARG A 155 -3.42 7.71 -29.60
C ARG A 155 -2.48 8.55 -30.47
N ARG A 156 -1.16 8.49 -30.23
CA ARG A 156 -0.17 9.20 -31.06
C ARG A 156 -0.06 8.65 -32.48
N ILE A 157 -0.21 7.34 -32.65
CA ILE A 157 -0.15 6.68 -33.96
C ILE A 157 -1.43 6.92 -34.76
N THR A 158 -2.58 6.65 -34.14
CA THR A 158 -3.88 6.57 -34.82
C THR A 158 -4.70 7.86 -34.74
N GLY A 159 -4.39 8.75 -33.80
CA GLY A 159 -5.19 9.95 -33.51
C GLY A 159 -6.50 9.67 -32.75
N ILE A 160 -6.83 8.40 -32.49
CA ILE A 160 -8.08 7.98 -31.86
C ILE A 160 -7.83 7.64 -30.38
N THR A 161 -8.74 8.05 -29.51
CA THR A 161 -8.70 7.68 -28.08
C THR A 161 -9.54 6.43 -27.86
N VAL A 162 -8.91 5.36 -27.36
CA VAL A 162 -9.57 4.10 -27.04
C VAL A 162 -10.12 4.17 -25.62
N ARG A 163 -11.45 4.03 -25.46
CA ARG A 163 -12.14 4.09 -24.16
C ARG A 163 -12.34 2.72 -23.49
N GLU A 164 -12.23 1.67 -24.29
CA GLU A 164 -12.36 0.28 -23.87
C GLU A 164 -10.96 -0.30 -23.73
N THR A 165 -10.51 -0.42 -22.48
CA THR A 165 -9.17 -0.87 -22.14
C THR A 165 -9.19 -2.07 -21.21
N VAL A 166 -8.11 -2.85 -21.28
CA VAL A 166 -7.82 -4.01 -20.44
C VAL A 166 -6.51 -3.74 -19.70
N PRO A 167 -6.48 -3.88 -18.37
CA PRO A 167 -5.25 -3.76 -17.60
C PRO A 167 -4.22 -4.82 -17.99
N ASP A 168 -2.95 -4.45 -18.03
CA ASP A 168 -1.86 -5.37 -18.37
C ASP A 168 -1.77 -6.58 -17.42
N ALA A 169 -2.21 -6.44 -16.17
CA ALA A 169 -2.29 -7.54 -15.20
C ALA A 169 -3.19 -8.71 -15.66
N VAL A 170 -4.12 -8.48 -16.59
CA VAL A 170 -4.92 -9.56 -17.21
C VAL A 170 -4.07 -10.41 -18.16
N LEU A 171 -3.08 -9.81 -18.83
CA LEU A 171 -2.14 -10.54 -19.69
C LEU A 171 -1.17 -11.38 -18.89
N ASP A 172 -0.80 -10.96 -17.69
CA ASP A 172 0.07 -11.73 -16.79
C ASP A 172 -0.60 -13.06 -16.33
N ARG A 173 -1.93 -13.12 -16.37
CA ARG A 173 -2.71 -14.35 -16.12
C ARG A 173 -2.79 -15.28 -17.34
N ALA A 174 -2.34 -14.82 -18.52
CA ALA A 174 -2.34 -15.62 -19.73
C ALA A 174 -1.26 -16.71 -19.66
N ARG A 175 -1.66 -17.94 -19.94
CA ARG A 175 -0.74 -19.06 -20.16
C ARG A 175 -0.06 -18.97 -21.52
N ASP A 176 -0.84 -18.57 -22.52
CA ASP A 176 -0.42 -18.50 -23.91
C ASP A 176 -0.99 -17.22 -24.54
N ILE A 177 -0.13 -16.45 -25.21
CA ILE A 177 -0.54 -15.35 -26.10
C ILE A 177 -0.21 -15.75 -27.54
N VAL A 178 -1.25 -15.97 -28.35
CA VAL A 178 -1.13 -16.32 -29.76
C VAL A 178 -1.25 -15.05 -30.59
N LEU A 179 -0.17 -14.66 -31.27
CA LEU A 179 -0.18 -13.55 -32.21
C LEU A 179 -0.89 -13.95 -33.50
N VAL A 180 -2.03 -13.30 -33.78
CA VAL A 180 -2.75 -13.41 -35.05
C VAL A 180 -2.34 -12.23 -35.93
N ASP A 181 -1.30 -12.46 -36.73
CA ASP A 181 -0.70 -11.45 -37.59
C ASP A 181 -1.21 -11.55 -39.04
N LEU A 182 -1.51 -10.40 -39.63
CA LEU A 182 -1.86 -10.26 -41.04
C LEU A 182 -1.13 -9.02 -41.60
N PRO A 183 -0.43 -9.14 -42.75
CA PRO A 183 0.25 -7.99 -43.34
C PRO A 183 -0.70 -6.81 -43.59
N PRO A 184 -0.28 -5.54 -43.34
CA PRO A 184 -1.16 -4.37 -43.50
C PRO A 184 -1.86 -4.27 -44.86
N ARG A 185 -1.18 -4.65 -45.94
CA ARG A 185 -1.75 -4.64 -47.30
C ARG A 185 -2.92 -5.62 -47.43
N GLU A 186 -2.76 -6.84 -46.91
CA GLU A 186 -3.81 -7.86 -46.94
C GLU A 186 -5.00 -7.48 -46.06
N LEU A 187 -4.75 -6.84 -44.90
CA LEU A 187 -5.83 -6.34 -44.05
C LEU A 187 -6.65 -5.24 -44.74
N ILE A 188 -5.98 -4.31 -45.42
CA ILE A 188 -6.63 -3.25 -46.20
C ILE A 188 -7.41 -3.86 -47.38
N ASP A 189 -6.86 -4.85 -48.07
CA ASP A 189 -7.55 -5.54 -49.16
C ASP A 189 -8.78 -6.30 -48.66
N ARG A 190 -8.72 -6.93 -47.48
CA ARG A 190 -9.88 -7.55 -46.82
C ARG A 190 -10.96 -6.53 -46.45
N LEU A 191 -10.56 -5.33 -46.01
CA LEU A 191 -11.49 -4.23 -45.72
C LEU A 191 -12.18 -3.76 -47.01
N ARG A 192 -11.42 -3.56 -48.10
CA ARG A 192 -11.96 -3.17 -49.43
C ARG A 192 -12.90 -4.21 -50.02
N GLN A 193 -12.68 -5.48 -49.73
CA GLN A 193 -13.56 -6.59 -50.11
C GLN A 193 -14.82 -6.70 -49.23
N GLY A 194 -15.03 -5.81 -48.25
CA GLY A 194 -16.19 -5.82 -47.36
C GLY A 194 -16.16 -6.92 -46.30
N LYS A 195 -15.01 -7.57 -46.06
CA LYS A 195 -14.89 -8.72 -45.15
C LYS A 195 -14.72 -8.32 -43.67
N VAL A 196 -14.52 -7.02 -43.37
CA VAL A 196 -14.16 -6.54 -42.03
C VAL A 196 -15.26 -5.69 -41.37
N TYR A 197 -16.06 -4.90 -42.10
CA TYR A 197 -17.15 -4.04 -41.58
C TYR A 197 -18.32 -3.82 -42.57
N MET A 198 -19.54 -3.56 -42.04
CA MET A 198 -20.69 -3.03 -42.80
C MET A 198 -20.67 -1.47 -42.84
N PRO A 199 -21.21 -0.82 -43.89
CA PRO A 199 -20.74 0.50 -44.35
C PRO A 199 -21.36 1.75 -43.70
N GLU A 200 -22.14 1.67 -42.63
CA GLU A 200 -23.12 2.75 -42.36
C GLU A 200 -22.71 3.81 -41.33
N THR A 201 -21.57 3.72 -40.63
CA THR A 201 -21.16 4.80 -39.70
C THR A 201 -19.64 5.00 -39.63
N ALA A 202 -19.20 6.22 -39.97
CA ALA A 202 -17.84 6.78 -39.82
C ALA A 202 -16.73 6.36 -40.81
N ALA A 203 -16.99 6.38 -42.12
CA ALA A 203 -16.00 6.10 -43.17
C ALA A 203 -14.69 6.93 -43.07
N ALA A 204 -14.77 8.22 -42.72
CA ALA A 204 -13.60 9.11 -42.71
C ALA A 204 -12.62 8.87 -41.53
N ALA A 205 -13.11 8.46 -40.36
CA ALA A 205 -12.27 8.14 -39.20
C ALA A 205 -11.61 6.76 -39.33
N LEU A 206 -12.29 5.83 -40.02
CA LEU A 206 -11.78 4.50 -40.32
C LEU A 206 -10.63 4.54 -41.35
N ASP A 207 -10.70 5.40 -42.37
CA ASP A 207 -9.62 5.56 -43.36
C ASP A 207 -8.29 6.03 -42.74
N ALA A 208 -8.34 6.88 -41.71
CA ALA A 208 -7.15 7.30 -40.96
C ALA A 208 -6.57 6.17 -40.10
N PHE A 209 -7.43 5.36 -39.47
CA PHE A 209 -7.00 4.23 -38.65
C PHE A 209 -6.36 3.11 -39.49
N PHE A 210 -6.98 2.73 -40.61
CA PHE A 210 -6.53 1.65 -41.50
C PHE A 210 -5.46 2.10 -42.52
N SER A 211 -4.63 3.09 -42.18
CA SER A 211 -3.51 3.48 -43.03
C SER A 211 -2.36 2.46 -42.93
N PRO A 212 -1.60 2.21 -44.00
CA PRO A 212 -0.48 1.26 -43.98
C PRO A 212 0.57 1.56 -42.90
N THR A 213 0.82 2.83 -42.62
CA THR A 213 1.76 3.29 -41.58
C THR A 213 1.25 2.99 -40.18
N ASN A 214 -0.04 3.25 -39.92
CA ASN A 214 -0.62 3.02 -38.60
C ASN A 214 -0.73 1.53 -38.31
N LEU A 215 -1.14 0.73 -39.29
CA LEU A 215 -1.19 -0.73 -39.17
C LEU A 215 0.20 -1.36 -38.99
N ALA A 216 1.23 -0.82 -39.64
CA ALA A 216 2.61 -1.28 -39.42
C ALA A 216 3.09 -0.99 -38.00
N ALA A 217 2.79 0.19 -37.46
CA ALA A 217 3.15 0.56 -36.09
C ALA A 217 2.35 -0.26 -35.05
N LEU A 218 1.04 -0.47 -35.26
CA LEU A 218 0.25 -1.35 -34.38
C LEU A 218 0.73 -2.81 -34.44
N ARG A 219 1.19 -3.27 -35.60
CA ARG A 219 1.81 -4.61 -35.74
C ARG A 219 3.12 -4.72 -34.97
N GLU A 220 3.96 -3.69 -35.02
CA GLU A 220 5.19 -3.61 -34.22
C GLU A 220 4.88 -3.69 -32.72
N LEU A 221 3.90 -2.89 -32.24
CA LEU A 221 3.45 -2.95 -30.85
C LEU A 221 2.95 -4.36 -30.46
N ALA A 222 2.16 -5.00 -31.31
CA ALA A 222 1.65 -6.34 -31.02
C ALA A 222 2.77 -7.39 -30.93
N VAL A 223 3.77 -7.32 -31.81
CA VAL A 223 4.96 -8.18 -31.78
C VAL A 223 5.78 -7.92 -30.52
N ASP A 224 6.00 -6.66 -30.16
CA ASP A 224 6.76 -6.28 -28.97
C ASP A 224 6.08 -6.74 -27.67
N THR A 225 4.75 -6.63 -27.57
CA THR A 225 3.98 -7.15 -26.43
C THR A 225 4.18 -8.66 -26.27
N VAL A 226 4.04 -9.44 -27.35
CA VAL A 226 4.24 -10.90 -27.31
C VAL A 226 5.68 -11.26 -27.00
N ALA A 227 6.65 -10.55 -27.58
CA ALA A 227 8.06 -10.76 -27.32
C ALA A 227 8.43 -10.46 -25.85
N GLY A 228 7.84 -9.42 -25.26
CA GLY A 228 8.03 -9.07 -23.85
C GLY A 228 7.51 -10.15 -22.90
N HIS A 229 6.30 -10.66 -23.16
CA HIS A 229 5.70 -11.75 -22.36
C HIS A 229 6.55 -13.03 -22.44
N VAL A 230 6.95 -13.45 -23.65
CA VAL A 230 7.82 -14.63 -23.85
C VAL A 230 9.18 -14.47 -23.15
N ASP A 231 9.77 -13.28 -23.13
CA ASP A 231 11.03 -13.02 -22.42
C ASP A 231 10.87 -13.13 -20.90
N SER A 232 9.73 -12.69 -20.35
CA SER A 232 9.43 -12.82 -18.92
C SER A 232 9.22 -14.28 -18.52
N ASP A 233 8.36 -15.01 -19.25
CA ASP A 233 8.10 -16.43 -18.98
C ASP A 233 9.37 -17.28 -19.08
N LEU A 234 10.19 -17.04 -20.11
CA LEU A 234 11.46 -17.76 -20.27
C LEU A 234 12.41 -17.50 -19.08
N ARG A 235 12.41 -16.28 -18.55
CA ARG A 235 13.25 -15.89 -17.41
C ARG A 235 12.83 -16.59 -16.13
N GLU A 236 11.53 -16.62 -15.82
CA GLU A 236 10.96 -17.32 -14.66
C GLU A 236 11.30 -18.82 -14.69
N HIS A 237 11.03 -19.48 -15.82
CA HIS A 237 11.35 -20.89 -16.01
C HIS A 237 12.85 -21.21 -15.89
N MET A 238 13.72 -20.32 -16.39
CA MET A 238 15.17 -20.51 -16.33
C MET A 238 15.72 -20.27 -14.93
N LEU A 239 15.18 -19.28 -14.20
CA LEU A 239 15.51 -19.04 -12.79
C LEU A 239 15.15 -20.25 -11.91
N ALA A 240 13.97 -20.84 -12.11
CA ALA A 240 13.54 -22.05 -11.40
C ALA A 240 14.48 -23.24 -11.64
N ARG A 241 14.88 -23.47 -12.90
CA ARG A 241 15.80 -24.55 -13.29
C ARG A 241 17.26 -24.27 -12.93
N GLY A 242 17.62 -23.03 -12.61
CA GLY A 242 19.01 -22.61 -12.36
C GLY A 242 19.89 -22.69 -13.61
N GLY A 243 19.29 -22.64 -14.80
CA GLY A 243 19.96 -22.72 -16.09
C GLY A 243 20.47 -21.35 -16.57
N LYS A 244 21.41 -21.36 -17.53
CA LYS A 244 21.86 -20.13 -18.20
C LYS A 244 20.82 -19.71 -19.24
N MET A 245 20.57 -18.40 -19.37
CA MET A 245 19.68 -17.89 -20.42
C MET A 245 20.23 -18.21 -21.82
N PRO A 246 19.45 -18.90 -22.69
CA PRO A 246 19.88 -19.24 -24.05
C PRO A 246 19.82 -18.03 -24.98
N VAL A 247 18.88 -17.11 -24.76
CA VAL A 247 18.72 -15.88 -25.54
C VAL A 247 19.32 -14.71 -24.74
N ARG A 248 20.31 -14.03 -25.33
CA ARG A 248 21.06 -12.95 -24.67
C ARG A 248 20.88 -11.62 -25.40
N ARG A 249 19.79 -10.90 -25.12
CA ARG A 249 19.47 -9.62 -25.80
C ARG A 249 19.86 -8.38 -25.00
N ARG A 250 20.14 -8.50 -23.70
CA ARG A 250 20.34 -7.35 -22.80
C ARG A 250 21.75 -6.76 -22.88
N VAL A 251 21.85 -5.44 -22.71
CA VAL A 251 23.12 -4.69 -22.67
C VAL A 251 23.44 -4.30 -21.23
N MET A 252 24.65 -4.60 -20.76
CA MET A 252 25.10 -4.21 -19.42
C MET A 252 26.23 -3.18 -19.52
N ALA A 253 26.15 -2.09 -18.77
CA ALA A 253 27.28 -1.19 -18.55
C ALA A 253 27.84 -1.34 -17.14
N ALA A 254 29.11 -1.73 -17.05
CA ALA A 254 29.82 -1.83 -15.79
C ALA A 254 30.56 -0.51 -15.50
N ILE A 255 30.21 0.12 -14.36
CA ILE A 255 30.80 1.39 -13.92
C ILE A 255 31.75 1.19 -12.73
N ASP A 256 32.70 2.10 -12.57
CA ASP A 256 33.79 2.04 -11.56
C ASP A 256 33.81 3.24 -10.60
N GLY A 257 32.88 4.18 -10.75
CA GLY A 257 32.82 5.43 -9.98
C GLY A 257 33.86 6.47 -10.36
N HIS A 258 34.60 6.27 -11.45
CA HIS A 258 35.50 7.28 -12.00
C HIS A 258 34.74 8.22 -12.94
N ALA A 259 35.42 9.28 -13.41
CA ALA A 259 34.85 10.36 -14.21
C ALA A 259 34.16 9.90 -15.52
N GLN A 260 34.42 8.67 -15.95
CA GLN A 260 33.82 8.06 -17.14
C GLN A 260 32.45 7.43 -16.91
N SER A 261 32.01 7.24 -15.66
CA SER A 261 30.81 6.47 -15.31
C SER A 261 29.55 7.00 -16.01
N GLU A 262 29.26 8.30 -15.91
CA GLU A 262 28.10 8.90 -16.61
C GLU A 262 28.18 8.80 -18.13
N TYR A 263 29.39 8.92 -18.70
CA TYR A 263 29.57 8.80 -20.14
C TYR A 263 29.29 7.38 -20.61
N LEU A 264 29.73 6.37 -19.86
CA LEU A 264 29.42 4.97 -20.15
C LEU A 264 27.92 4.71 -20.12
N VAL A 265 27.19 5.27 -19.15
CA VAL A 265 25.73 5.19 -19.08
C VAL A 265 25.08 5.77 -20.34
N ARG A 266 25.51 6.96 -20.80
CA ARG A 266 24.98 7.57 -22.04
C ARG A 266 25.29 6.74 -23.29
N VAL A 267 26.48 6.12 -23.37
CA VAL A 267 26.82 5.26 -24.50
C VAL A 267 26.05 3.94 -24.45
N ALA A 268 25.87 3.37 -23.26
CA ALA A 268 25.07 2.17 -23.07
C ALA A 268 23.63 2.37 -23.52
N ARG A 269 22.98 3.48 -23.11
CA ARG A 269 21.66 3.86 -23.60
C ARG A 269 21.60 3.93 -25.13
N ARG A 270 22.59 4.57 -25.78
CA ARG A 270 22.64 4.71 -27.25
C ARG A 270 22.85 3.38 -27.99
N ILE A 271 23.56 2.44 -27.37
CA ILE A 271 23.78 1.11 -27.93
C ILE A 271 22.51 0.26 -27.76
N ALA A 272 21.92 0.30 -26.57
CA ALA A 272 20.66 -0.36 -26.25
C ALA A 272 19.52 0.11 -27.18
N GLU A 273 19.41 1.43 -27.39
CA GLU A 273 18.44 2.04 -28.30
C GLU A 273 18.54 1.49 -29.72
N ARG A 274 19.76 1.46 -30.27
CA ARG A 274 20.00 0.99 -31.64
C ARG A 274 19.77 -0.50 -31.81
N ARG A 275 19.80 -1.28 -30.73
CA ARG A 275 19.57 -2.72 -30.74
C ARG A 275 18.13 -3.10 -30.37
N GLY A 276 17.29 -2.13 -29.97
CA GLY A 276 15.98 -2.43 -29.37
C GLY A 276 16.12 -3.38 -28.18
N ALA A 277 17.15 -3.18 -27.36
CA ALA A 277 17.53 -4.08 -26.28
C ALA A 277 17.31 -3.43 -24.91
N PRO A 278 16.81 -4.18 -23.91
CA PRO A 278 16.82 -3.71 -22.53
C PRO A 278 18.27 -3.54 -22.05
N TRP A 279 18.47 -2.66 -21.09
CA TRP A 279 19.81 -2.37 -20.60
C TRP A 279 19.87 -2.07 -19.12
N THR A 280 21.03 -2.37 -18.53
CA THR A 280 21.28 -2.24 -17.10
C THR A 280 22.65 -1.64 -16.83
N VAL A 281 22.78 -0.93 -15.73
CA VAL A 281 24.04 -0.37 -15.23
C VAL A 281 24.39 -1.05 -13.92
N VAL A 282 25.61 -1.56 -13.85
CA VAL A 282 26.08 -2.37 -12.72
C VAL A 282 27.32 -1.77 -12.09
N PHE A 283 27.31 -1.68 -10.76
CA PHE A 283 28.49 -1.39 -9.95
C PHE A 283 28.75 -2.58 -9.01
N VAL A 284 29.99 -3.04 -8.95
CA VAL A 284 30.40 -4.10 -8.01
C VAL A 284 31.10 -3.48 -6.81
N ASP A 285 30.46 -3.55 -5.66
CA ASP A 285 31.03 -3.18 -4.37
C ASP A 285 31.92 -4.31 -3.84
N THR A 286 33.21 -4.00 -3.71
CA THR A 286 34.26 -4.91 -3.23
C THR A 286 34.53 -4.76 -1.73
N GLY A 287 33.77 -3.92 -1.02
CA GLY A 287 33.99 -3.60 0.39
C GLY A 287 35.22 -2.72 0.64
N ALA A 288 35.81 -2.14 -0.41
CA ALA A 288 36.90 -1.18 -0.29
C ALA A 288 36.37 0.19 0.13
N ALA A 289 37.10 0.92 0.99
CA ALA A 289 36.75 2.28 1.36
C ALA A 289 36.68 3.19 0.12
N LEU A 290 35.48 3.66 -0.21
CA LEU A 290 35.23 4.61 -1.28
C LEU A 290 35.32 6.04 -0.72
N ASP A 291 36.09 6.89 -1.39
CA ASP A 291 36.09 8.34 -1.16
C ASP A 291 34.70 8.93 -1.48
N ASP A 292 34.28 9.95 -0.75
CA ASP A 292 32.93 10.52 -0.85
C ASP A 292 32.65 11.03 -2.27
N ALA A 293 33.64 11.66 -2.90
CA ALA A 293 33.55 12.12 -4.28
C ALA A 293 33.40 10.97 -5.30
N ARG A 294 33.88 9.76 -4.96
CA ARG A 294 33.72 8.56 -5.80
C ARG A 294 32.34 7.94 -5.61
N ARG A 295 31.83 7.91 -4.37
CA ARG A 295 30.51 7.41 -4.04
C ARG A 295 29.42 8.27 -4.71
N GLU A 296 29.54 9.59 -4.64
CA GLU A 296 28.64 10.54 -5.32
C GLU A 296 28.58 10.32 -6.85
N ARG A 297 29.73 10.06 -7.49
CA ARG A 297 29.77 9.77 -8.95
C ARG A 297 29.06 8.49 -9.33
N ILE A 298 29.14 7.45 -8.48
CA ILE A 298 28.43 6.19 -8.71
C ILE A 298 26.92 6.45 -8.64
N GLU A 299 26.46 7.15 -7.61
CA GLU A 299 25.04 7.49 -7.46
C GLU A 299 24.52 8.35 -8.60
N THR A 300 25.27 9.36 -9.03
CA THR A 300 24.89 10.20 -10.17
C THR A 300 24.79 9.38 -11.47
N ALA A 301 25.72 8.44 -11.71
CA ALA A 301 25.66 7.55 -12.85
C ALA A 301 24.46 6.57 -12.76
N MET A 302 24.17 6.02 -11.59
CA MET A 302 23.02 5.13 -11.36
C MET A 302 21.69 5.87 -11.51
N ARG A 303 21.57 7.09 -10.97
CA ARG A 303 20.39 7.96 -11.18
C ARG A 303 20.21 8.30 -12.65
N LEU A 304 21.30 8.61 -13.35
CA LEU A 304 21.26 8.85 -14.80
C LEU A 304 20.76 7.63 -15.58
N ALA A 305 21.13 6.42 -15.16
CA ALA A 305 20.66 5.19 -15.80
C ALA A 305 19.13 5.05 -15.70
N ARG A 306 18.58 5.21 -14.49
CA ARG A 306 17.12 5.15 -14.23
C ARG A 306 16.37 6.21 -15.02
N ARG A 307 16.85 7.47 -15.02
CA ARG A 307 16.24 8.57 -15.81
C ARG A 307 16.21 8.28 -17.32
N LEU A 308 17.15 7.48 -17.82
CA LEU A 308 17.24 7.12 -19.24
C LEU A 308 16.48 5.81 -19.56
N GLY A 309 15.70 5.28 -18.62
CA GLY A 309 14.93 4.05 -18.78
C GLY A 309 15.78 2.78 -18.74
N GLY A 310 16.88 2.78 -17.98
CA GLY A 310 17.72 1.60 -17.75
C GLY A 310 17.73 1.19 -16.28
N ASP A 311 17.93 -0.11 -16.04
CA ASP A 311 18.04 -0.65 -14.68
C ASP A 311 19.39 -0.26 -14.04
N ALA A 312 19.43 -0.22 -12.71
CA ALA A 312 20.60 0.21 -11.96
C ALA A 312 20.80 -0.66 -10.70
N THR A 313 21.81 -1.54 -10.75
CA THR A 313 22.01 -2.61 -9.75
C THR A 313 23.41 -2.53 -9.12
N ILE A 314 23.46 -2.65 -7.79
CA ILE A 314 24.72 -2.75 -7.04
C ILE A 314 24.91 -4.21 -6.63
N LEU A 315 25.99 -4.82 -7.13
CA LEU A 315 26.40 -6.18 -6.74
C LEU A 315 27.42 -6.09 -5.62
N ARG A 316 27.41 -7.06 -4.70
CA ARG A 316 28.40 -7.14 -3.61
C ARG A 316 29.24 -8.40 -3.79
N GLY A 317 30.54 -8.23 -3.98
CA GLY A 317 31.43 -9.36 -4.18
C GLY A 317 32.90 -8.96 -4.30
N HIS A 318 33.78 -9.91 -4.02
CA HIS A 318 35.22 -9.64 -3.89
C HIS A 318 35.93 -9.69 -5.27
N ALA A 319 35.32 -10.35 -6.25
CA ALA A 319 35.85 -10.54 -7.59
C ALA A 319 34.92 -9.89 -8.63
N ILE A 320 35.28 -8.68 -9.07
CA ILE A 320 34.47 -7.87 -10.01
C ILE A 320 34.09 -8.65 -11.27
N ALA A 321 35.05 -9.36 -11.88
CA ALA A 321 34.81 -10.12 -13.09
C ALA A 321 33.78 -11.25 -12.89
N ASP A 322 33.84 -11.94 -11.75
CA ASP A 322 32.98 -13.09 -11.47
C ASP A 322 31.55 -12.62 -11.19
N GLU A 323 31.38 -11.55 -10.43
CA GLU A 323 30.04 -10.96 -10.18
C GLU A 323 29.40 -10.44 -11.47
N LEU A 324 30.17 -9.78 -12.34
CA LEU A 324 29.66 -9.32 -13.63
C LEU A 324 29.26 -10.48 -14.54
N LEU A 325 30.02 -11.58 -14.56
CA LEU A 325 29.68 -12.75 -15.36
C LEU A 325 28.48 -13.52 -14.82
N VAL A 326 28.37 -13.66 -13.50
CA VAL A 326 27.20 -14.27 -12.85
C VAL A 326 25.94 -13.45 -13.14
N GLN A 327 26.02 -12.13 -13.00
CA GLN A 327 24.90 -11.25 -13.34
C GLN A 327 24.57 -11.30 -14.83
N ALA A 328 25.59 -11.36 -15.70
CA ALA A 328 25.37 -11.46 -17.13
C ALA A 328 24.68 -12.78 -17.55
N ASP A 329 25.04 -13.89 -16.92
CA ASP A 329 24.40 -15.19 -17.16
C ASP A 329 22.96 -15.22 -16.61
N ARG A 330 22.69 -14.54 -15.48
CA ARG A 330 21.37 -14.45 -14.83
C ARG A 330 20.39 -13.59 -15.61
N GLU A 331 20.82 -12.41 -16.07
CA GLU A 331 19.96 -11.45 -16.78
C GLU A 331 19.96 -11.64 -18.31
N GLY A 332 20.64 -12.67 -18.84
CA GLY A 332 20.72 -12.87 -20.30
C GLY A 332 21.42 -11.71 -21.01
N VAL A 333 22.51 -11.21 -20.43
CA VAL A 333 23.29 -10.12 -21.03
C VAL A 333 24.12 -10.66 -22.18
N GLY A 334 23.96 -10.07 -23.35
CA GLY A 334 24.73 -10.41 -24.55
C GLY A 334 25.96 -9.53 -24.74
N GLN A 335 25.93 -8.30 -24.20
CA GLN A 335 27.00 -7.32 -24.37
C GLN A 335 27.33 -6.61 -23.05
N ILE A 336 28.61 -6.56 -22.72
CA ILE A 336 29.14 -5.81 -21.57
C ILE A 336 29.96 -4.62 -22.07
N ILE A 337 29.57 -3.43 -21.63
CA ILE A 337 30.22 -2.16 -21.92
C ILE A 337 31.09 -1.77 -20.72
N LEU A 338 32.37 -1.48 -21.00
CA LEU A 338 33.38 -1.15 -20.01
C LEU A 338 34.10 0.13 -20.36
N GLY A 339 34.40 0.95 -19.35
CA GLY A 339 35.38 2.02 -19.47
C GLY A 339 36.80 1.46 -19.56
N ARG A 340 37.69 2.18 -20.25
CA ARG A 340 39.11 1.86 -20.21
C ARG A 340 39.63 2.02 -18.78
N THR A 341 39.97 0.92 -18.13
CA THR A 341 40.43 0.90 -16.74
C THR A 341 41.90 1.33 -16.66
N ARG A 342 42.24 2.26 -15.74
CA ARG A 342 43.62 2.71 -15.48
C ARG A 342 44.38 1.66 -14.67
N GLU A 343 45.02 0.72 -15.32
CA GLU A 343 45.85 -0.26 -14.61
C GLU A 343 47.35 0.05 -14.70
N ARG A 344 48.07 -0.24 -13.60
CA ARG A 344 49.54 -0.14 -13.52
C ARG A 344 50.16 -1.11 -14.54
N LEU A 345 51.25 -0.71 -15.20
CA LEU A 345 51.97 -1.51 -16.21
C LEU A 345 52.25 -2.96 -15.76
N ILE A 346 52.49 -3.16 -14.48
CA ILE A 346 52.76 -4.46 -13.85
C ILE A 346 51.51 -5.36 -13.81
N ALA A 347 50.32 -4.82 -13.52
CA ALA A 347 49.07 -5.60 -13.52
C ALA A 347 48.69 -6.10 -14.93
N ARG A 348 49.02 -5.30 -15.95
CA ARG A 348 48.91 -5.68 -17.37
C ARG A 348 49.89 -6.77 -17.78
N MET A 349 51.13 -6.74 -17.27
CA MET A 349 52.13 -7.79 -17.54
C MET A 349 51.79 -9.12 -16.85
N LEU A 350 51.21 -9.08 -15.65
CA LEU A 350 50.80 -10.27 -14.89
C LEU A 350 49.43 -10.85 -15.27
N GLY A 351 48.75 -10.32 -16.28
CA GLY A 351 47.49 -10.87 -16.78
C GLY A 351 46.29 -10.70 -15.84
N ARG A 352 46.30 -9.68 -14.97
CA ARG A 352 45.30 -9.48 -13.90
C ARG A 352 44.25 -8.40 -14.23
N SER A 353 44.17 -7.94 -15.47
CA SER A 353 43.23 -6.87 -15.81
C SER A 353 41.79 -7.34 -15.84
N LEU A 354 40.84 -6.49 -15.44
CA LEU A 354 39.41 -6.81 -15.50
C LEU A 354 38.98 -7.22 -16.91
N THR A 355 39.47 -6.50 -17.92
CA THR A 355 39.22 -6.80 -19.34
C THR A 355 39.77 -8.16 -19.76
N GLN A 356 40.98 -8.54 -19.32
CA GLN A 356 41.57 -9.85 -19.64
C GLN A 356 40.88 -10.97 -18.88
N GLN A 357 40.46 -10.75 -17.64
CA GLN A 357 39.68 -11.72 -16.87
C GLN A 357 38.33 -12.01 -17.54
N LEU A 358 37.62 -10.95 -17.98
CA LEU A 358 36.37 -11.08 -18.71
C LEU A 358 36.56 -11.74 -20.08
N LEU A 359 37.62 -11.40 -20.83
CA LEU A 359 37.93 -12.05 -22.11
C LEU A 359 38.30 -13.54 -21.97
N ARG A 360 39.05 -13.92 -20.92
CA ARG A 360 39.43 -15.32 -20.67
C ARG A 360 38.27 -16.18 -20.22
N ARG A 361 37.33 -15.62 -19.46
CA ARG A 361 36.23 -16.36 -18.82
C ARG A 361 34.88 -16.21 -19.55
N GLY A 362 34.70 -15.17 -20.36
CA GLY A 362 33.44 -14.77 -21.00
C GLY A 362 33.39 -15.01 -22.51
N ALA A 363 33.66 -16.23 -22.97
CA ALA A 363 33.74 -16.60 -24.38
C ALA A 363 32.43 -16.42 -25.20
N HIS A 364 31.31 -16.08 -24.55
CA HIS A 364 29.97 -15.94 -25.16
C HIS A 364 29.39 -14.53 -25.05
N LEU A 365 30.19 -13.53 -24.67
CA LEU A 365 29.76 -12.15 -24.43
C LEU A 365 30.50 -11.18 -25.36
N GLU A 366 29.77 -10.23 -25.93
CA GLU A 366 30.39 -9.12 -26.64
C GLU A 366 30.94 -8.09 -25.64
N LEU A 367 32.25 -7.86 -25.65
CA LEU A 367 32.90 -6.88 -24.77
C LEU A 367 33.22 -5.60 -25.54
N THR A 368 32.61 -4.48 -25.15
CA THR A 368 32.84 -3.17 -25.79
C THR A 368 33.57 -2.23 -24.84
N ILE A 369 34.77 -1.80 -25.23
CA ILE A 369 35.63 -0.92 -24.41
C ILE A 369 35.57 0.51 -24.96
N ILE A 370 35.18 1.45 -24.11
CA ILE A 370 35.02 2.86 -24.48
C ILE A 370 36.16 3.69 -23.85
N ALA A 371 36.81 4.52 -24.67
CA ALA A 371 37.82 5.48 -24.21
C ALA A 371 37.22 6.90 -24.14
N THR A 372 37.32 7.55 -22.98
CA THR A 372 36.81 8.92 -22.80
C THR A 372 37.79 10.02 -23.24
N PRO A 373 37.32 11.13 -23.87
CA PRO A 373 38.15 12.27 -24.27
C PRO A 373 38.82 13.04 -23.12
N ALA A 374 38.20 13.06 -21.93
CA ALA A 374 38.63 13.85 -20.77
C ALA A 374 39.99 13.41 -20.16
N GLU A 375 40.51 12.25 -20.54
CA GLU A 375 41.75 11.69 -19.97
C GLU A 375 43.03 12.17 -20.67
N ARG A 376 42.98 12.68 -21.89
CA ARG A 376 44.18 13.22 -22.57
C ARG A 376 44.72 14.49 -21.93
N LEU A 377 43.87 15.29 -21.26
CA LEU A 377 44.23 16.60 -20.71
C LEU A 377 44.76 16.57 -19.26
N ARG A 378 44.40 15.56 -18.45
CA ARG A 378 44.79 15.49 -17.01
C ARG A 378 45.99 14.58 -16.71
N SER A 379 46.53 13.89 -17.72
CA SER A 379 47.65 12.95 -17.60
C SER A 379 49.00 13.58 -17.18
N ARG A 380 49.10 14.92 -17.10
CA ARG A 380 50.33 15.64 -16.71
C ARG A 380 50.34 16.22 -15.30
N LYS A 381 49.24 16.22 -14.54
CA LYS A 381 49.19 16.87 -13.21
C LYS A 381 48.46 16.02 -12.17
N ARG A 382 49.20 15.16 -11.46
CA ARG A 382 49.13 14.93 -9.99
C ARG A 382 49.85 13.63 -9.59
N LEU A 383 51.12 13.77 -9.21
CA LEU A 383 51.67 13.08 -8.04
C LEU A 383 51.32 13.97 -6.84
N ARG A 384 50.19 13.72 -6.16
CA ARG A 384 49.89 14.34 -4.86
C ARG A 384 49.83 13.20 -3.85
N LEU A 385 50.90 13.04 -3.06
CA LEU A 385 50.88 12.23 -1.86
C LEU A 385 49.87 12.86 -0.87
N MET A 386 49.00 12.04 -0.29
CA MET A 386 48.22 12.42 0.90
C MET A 386 49.16 12.70 2.09
N PRO A 387 48.78 13.53 3.08
CA PRO A 387 49.67 13.85 4.20
C PRO A 387 49.77 12.64 5.15
N ILE A 388 50.98 12.07 5.24
CA ILE A 388 51.34 10.89 6.06
C ILE A 388 51.88 11.37 7.43
N TYR A 389 51.25 12.34 8.09
CA TYR A 389 51.76 12.86 9.38
C TYR A 389 50.85 12.44 10.53
N GLY A 390 51.45 11.87 11.60
CA GLY A 390 50.77 11.55 12.86
C GLY A 390 50.48 12.79 13.71
N ARG A 391 49.67 12.65 14.77
CA ARG A 391 49.45 13.73 15.74
C ARG A 391 50.65 13.85 16.69
N ARG A 392 50.92 15.04 17.25
CA ARG A 392 52.12 15.30 18.08
C ARG A 392 52.19 14.43 19.33
N ASP A 393 51.06 14.17 19.97
CA ASP A 393 50.88 13.26 21.10
C ASP A 393 51.26 11.81 20.77
N GLU A 394 50.94 11.34 19.56
CA GLU A 394 51.31 9.99 19.10
C GLU A 394 52.84 9.82 18.99
N TYR A 395 53.56 10.86 18.51
CA TYR A 395 55.03 10.86 18.43
C TYR A 395 55.70 10.92 19.81
N ILE A 396 55.12 11.65 20.77
CA ILE A 396 55.62 11.69 22.15
C ILE A 396 55.48 10.30 22.78
N PHE A 397 54.31 9.68 22.64
CA PHE A 397 54.07 8.31 23.11
C PHE A 397 55.07 7.31 22.50
N ALA A 398 55.26 7.35 21.18
CA ALA A 398 56.22 6.50 20.47
C ALA A 398 57.67 6.66 20.98
N SER A 399 58.08 7.90 21.26
CA SER A 399 59.41 8.22 21.76
C SER A 399 59.63 7.69 23.17
N VAL A 400 58.63 7.82 24.05
CA VAL A 400 58.68 7.28 25.42
C VAL A 400 58.78 5.75 25.41
N VAL A 401 57.97 5.07 24.60
CA VAL A 401 58.01 3.60 24.48
C VAL A 401 59.38 3.14 23.94
N THR A 402 59.96 3.87 22.98
CA THR A 402 61.29 3.57 22.45
C THR A 402 62.39 3.76 23.51
N ALA A 403 62.33 4.84 24.30
CA ALA A 403 63.28 5.09 25.38
C ALA A 403 63.23 4.00 26.47
N ILE A 404 62.02 3.54 26.83
CA ILE A 404 61.85 2.42 27.76
C ILE A 404 62.47 1.14 27.18
N ALA A 405 62.25 0.85 25.90
CA ALA A 405 62.82 -0.32 25.25
C ALA A 405 64.36 -0.30 25.24
N ILE A 406 64.97 0.86 25.01
CA ILE A 406 66.43 1.05 25.11
C ILE A 406 66.91 0.80 26.55
N GLY A 407 66.25 1.41 27.54
CA GLY A 407 66.60 1.24 28.96
C GLY A 407 66.50 -0.21 29.43
N LEU A 408 65.42 -0.91 29.03
CA LEU A 408 65.23 -2.34 29.33
C LEU A 408 66.30 -3.20 28.65
N SER A 409 66.69 -2.85 27.43
CA SER A 409 67.73 -3.56 26.68
C SER A 409 69.11 -3.42 27.31
N PHE A 410 69.44 -2.29 27.94
CA PHE A 410 70.69 -2.13 28.71
C PHE A 410 70.76 -3.03 29.94
N ILE A 411 69.64 -3.27 30.61
CA ILE A 411 69.56 -4.20 31.73
C ILE A 411 69.67 -5.63 31.22
N ALA A 412 69.00 -5.93 30.11
CA ALA A 412 68.97 -7.24 29.49
C ALA A 412 70.30 -7.65 28.83
N ASP A 413 71.12 -6.71 28.34
CA ASP A 413 72.45 -6.96 27.76
C ASP A 413 73.40 -7.66 28.76
N ARG A 414 73.12 -7.59 30.07
CA ARG A 414 73.91 -8.31 31.09
C ARG A 414 73.61 -9.81 31.18
N TYR A 415 72.45 -10.25 30.67
CA TYR A 415 71.95 -11.61 30.85
C TYR A 415 71.56 -12.31 29.54
N LEU A 416 71.32 -11.55 28.46
CA LEU A 416 70.88 -12.06 27.17
C LEU A 416 71.93 -11.81 26.08
N SER A 417 72.00 -12.69 25.10
CA SER A 417 72.78 -12.47 23.88
C SER A 417 72.21 -11.31 23.06
N VAL A 418 73.08 -10.58 22.36
CA VAL A 418 72.72 -9.43 21.50
C VAL A 418 71.57 -9.75 20.53
N ALA A 419 71.55 -10.95 19.96
CA ALA A 419 70.49 -11.42 19.06
C ALA A 419 69.07 -11.40 19.69
N ASN A 420 68.96 -11.60 21.01
CA ASN A 420 67.68 -11.63 21.71
C ASN A 420 67.18 -10.23 22.10
N LEU A 421 68.07 -9.22 22.12
CA LEU A 421 67.69 -7.83 22.43
C LEU A 421 66.78 -7.24 21.34
N ALA A 422 66.92 -7.70 20.09
CA ALA A 422 66.06 -7.30 18.99
C ALA A 422 64.56 -7.59 19.27
N LEU A 423 64.25 -8.65 20.03
CA LEU A 423 62.86 -8.99 20.37
C LEU A 423 62.20 -7.93 21.27
N ILE A 424 62.95 -7.27 22.15
CA ILE A 424 62.45 -6.20 23.01
C ILE A 424 62.02 -4.99 22.16
N PHE A 425 62.85 -4.61 21.19
CA PHE A 425 62.54 -3.56 20.23
C PHE A 425 61.36 -3.93 19.32
N LEU A 426 61.25 -5.20 18.92
CA LEU A 426 60.10 -5.69 18.15
C LEU A 426 58.78 -5.48 18.90
N ILE A 427 58.76 -5.84 20.19
CA ILE A 427 57.58 -5.68 21.05
C ILE A 427 57.22 -4.20 21.19
N ALA A 428 58.22 -3.32 21.38
CA ALA A 428 58.01 -1.88 21.45
C ALA A 428 57.37 -1.30 20.17
N VAL A 429 57.90 -1.69 19.00
CA VAL A 429 57.34 -1.31 17.69
C VAL A 429 55.91 -1.83 17.55
N MET A 430 55.63 -3.06 17.99
CA MET A 430 54.28 -3.65 17.91
C MET A 430 53.27 -2.90 18.79
N ILE A 431 53.63 -2.55 20.02
CA ILE A 431 52.76 -1.78 20.94
C ILE A 431 52.36 -0.43 20.33
N VAL A 432 53.32 0.27 19.70
CA VAL A 432 53.04 1.56 19.05
C VAL A 432 52.26 1.38 17.75
N ALA A 433 52.59 0.36 16.95
CA ALA A 433 51.93 0.09 15.68
C ALA A 433 50.45 -0.30 15.81
N VAL A 434 50.05 -0.93 16.91
CA VAL A 434 48.63 -1.28 17.16
C VAL A 434 47.80 -0.07 17.58
N ARG A 435 48.42 0.96 18.20
CA ARG A 435 47.70 2.12 18.76
C ARG A 435 47.80 3.40 17.93
N THR A 436 48.73 3.48 16.99
CA THR A 436 49.04 4.73 16.26
C THR A 436 48.99 4.55 14.75
N ARG A 437 49.06 5.66 14.01
CA ARG A 437 49.02 5.67 12.54
C ARG A 437 50.33 5.14 11.94
N MET A 438 50.27 4.68 10.69
CA MET A 438 51.42 4.11 9.95
C MET A 438 52.68 4.99 10.01
N ALA A 439 52.54 6.31 9.93
CA ALA A 439 53.65 7.26 10.00
C ALA A 439 54.42 7.18 11.34
N VAL A 440 53.70 7.00 12.44
CA VAL A 440 54.24 6.92 13.80
C VAL A 440 54.85 5.54 14.05
N ALA A 441 54.24 4.48 13.50
CA ALA A 441 54.81 3.13 13.54
C ALA A 441 56.15 3.05 12.78
N VAL A 442 56.25 3.66 11.59
CA VAL A 442 57.49 3.74 10.81
C VAL A 442 58.55 4.57 11.54
N TYR A 443 58.15 5.71 12.12
CA TYR A 443 59.02 6.51 12.98
C TYR A 443 59.60 5.69 14.15
N THR A 444 58.74 4.94 14.85
CA THR A 444 59.14 4.08 15.97
C THR A 444 60.08 2.98 15.53
N ALA A 445 59.80 2.30 14.42
CA ALA A 445 60.67 1.26 13.87
C ALA A 445 62.06 1.82 13.50
N THR A 446 62.10 3.05 12.97
CA THR A 446 63.35 3.74 12.63
C THR A 446 64.15 4.08 13.89
N MET A 447 63.51 4.63 14.92
CA MET A 447 64.17 4.96 16.19
C MET A 447 64.63 3.71 16.94
N CYS A 448 63.83 2.65 16.97
CA CYS A 448 64.21 1.36 17.54
C CYS A 448 65.39 0.74 16.82
N PHE A 449 65.43 0.82 15.48
CA PHE A 449 66.59 0.36 14.70
C PHE A 449 67.85 1.17 15.02
N LEU A 450 67.76 2.50 15.00
CA LEU A 450 68.92 3.36 15.30
C LEU A 450 69.43 3.11 16.73
N GLY A 451 68.55 2.96 17.70
CA GLY A 451 68.90 2.61 19.08
C GLY A 451 69.55 1.23 19.19
N TYR A 452 68.99 0.21 18.55
CA TYR A 452 69.55 -1.14 18.52
C TYR A 452 70.95 -1.16 17.89
N ASN A 453 71.09 -0.56 16.69
CA ASN A 453 72.33 -0.54 15.92
C ASN A 453 73.44 0.24 16.65
N PHE A 454 73.11 1.42 17.20
CA PHE A 454 74.11 2.26 17.84
C PHE A 454 74.61 1.71 19.18
N PHE A 455 73.74 1.13 20.01
CA PHE A 455 74.12 0.73 21.37
C PHE A 455 74.54 -0.74 21.51
N PHE A 456 73.96 -1.65 20.70
CA PHE A 456 74.06 -3.09 20.96
C PHE A 456 74.72 -3.88 19.82
N ALA A 457 74.61 -3.44 18.56
CA ALA A 457 75.25 -4.11 17.42
C ALA A 457 76.79 -3.85 17.41
N PRO A 458 77.63 -4.86 17.17
CA PRO A 458 79.08 -4.69 17.04
C PRO A 458 79.48 -4.24 15.62
N PRO A 459 80.35 -3.21 15.45
CA PRO A 459 81.02 -2.44 16.50
C PRO A 459 80.06 -1.48 17.23
N ARG A 460 80.12 -1.45 18.57
CA ARG A 460 79.24 -0.60 19.39
C ARG A 460 79.58 0.88 19.21
N TYR A 461 78.58 1.75 19.38
CA TYR A 461 78.66 3.21 19.25
C TYR A 461 78.99 3.71 17.84
N THR A 462 78.73 2.89 16.81
CA THR A 462 78.75 3.31 15.41
C THR A 462 77.46 2.90 14.71
N LEU A 463 77.17 3.54 13.58
CA LEU A 463 76.04 3.18 12.70
C LEU A 463 76.48 2.30 11.53
N ALA A 464 77.73 1.85 11.51
CA ALA A 464 78.27 0.99 10.46
C ALA A 464 77.71 -0.43 10.57
N ILE A 465 76.93 -0.84 9.56
CA ILE A 465 76.36 -2.18 9.46
C ILE A 465 77.43 -3.12 8.90
N ALA A 466 78.09 -3.89 9.76
CA ALA A 466 79.17 -4.80 9.36
C ALA A 466 78.68 -6.25 9.13
N ASN A 467 77.60 -6.66 9.82
CA ASN A 467 77.13 -8.05 9.81
C ASN A 467 75.80 -8.21 9.06
N SER A 468 75.60 -9.36 8.44
CA SER A 468 74.35 -9.70 7.74
C SER A 468 73.14 -9.85 8.70
N ASP A 469 73.40 -10.19 9.96
CA ASP A 469 72.37 -10.33 11.00
C ASP A 469 71.69 -9.00 11.35
N ASP A 470 72.41 -7.88 11.27
CA ASP A 470 71.86 -6.54 11.54
C ASP A 470 70.91 -6.09 10.42
N VAL A 471 71.18 -6.50 9.17
CA VAL A 471 70.29 -6.29 8.02
C VAL A 471 69.00 -7.11 8.17
N LEU A 472 69.09 -8.33 8.71
CA LEU A 472 67.94 -9.16 9.03
C LEU A 472 67.06 -8.53 10.13
N ALA A 473 67.66 -7.91 11.15
CA ALA A 473 66.91 -7.19 12.19
C ALA A 473 66.14 -5.98 11.62
N VAL A 474 66.77 -5.17 10.75
CA VAL A 474 66.12 -4.04 10.06
C VAL A 474 64.91 -4.50 9.27
N THR A 475 65.09 -5.53 8.45
CA THR A 475 64.05 -6.03 7.57
C THR A 475 62.88 -6.63 8.37
N LEU A 476 63.16 -7.32 9.47
CA LEU A 476 62.14 -7.84 10.37
C LEU A 476 61.35 -6.74 11.09
N PHE A 477 62.01 -5.68 11.58
CA PHE A 477 61.31 -4.55 12.21
C PHE A 477 60.42 -3.79 11.23
N PHE A 478 60.92 -3.54 10.01
CA PHE A 478 60.11 -2.91 8.96
C PHE A 478 58.93 -3.80 8.54
N ALA A 479 59.15 -5.11 8.38
CA ALA A 479 58.08 -6.06 8.06
C ALA A 479 57.02 -6.11 9.16
N ALA A 480 57.42 -6.20 10.42
CA ALA A 480 56.51 -6.22 11.56
C ALA A 480 55.69 -4.93 11.70
N ALA A 481 56.33 -3.77 11.52
CA ALA A 481 55.64 -2.47 11.51
C ALA A 481 54.60 -2.37 10.38
N LEU A 482 54.95 -2.84 9.16
CA LEU A 482 54.05 -2.86 8.01
C LEU A 482 52.85 -3.80 8.21
N ILE A 483 53.10 -5.00 8.73
CA ILE A 483 52.05 -6.01 8.99
C ILE A 483 51.10 -5.53 10.09
N CYS A 484 51.64 -5.06 11.22
CA CYS A 484 50.83 -4.57 12.35
C CYS A 484 50.02 -3.33 11.97
N SER A 485 50.62 -2.37 11.26
CA SER A 485 49.93 -1.16 10.78
C SER A 485 48.77 -1.49 9.84
N ARG A 486 48.96 -2.44 8.92
CA ARG A 486 47.91 -2.88 7.98
C ARG A 486 46.75 -3.57 8.69
N LEU A 487 47.04 -4.39 9.70
CA LEU A 487 46.03 -5.06 10.52
C LEU A 487 45.27 -4.06 11.41
N ALA A 488 45.97 -3.13 12.05
CA ALA A 488 45.37 -2.10 12.90
C ALA A 488 44.45 -1.17 12.09
N THR A 489 44.88 -0.72 10.90
CA THR A 489 44.06 0.09 10.01
C THR A 489 42.82 -0.66 9.53
N ARG A 490 42.95 -1.96 9.23
CA ARG A 490 41.84 -2.81 8.80
C ARG A 490 40.83 -3.03 9.93
N LEU A 491 41.29 -3.34 11.15
CA LEU A 491 40.43 -3.56 12.30
C LEU A 491 39.70 -2.28 12.70
N ALA A 492 40.38 -1.13 12.69
CA ALA A 492 39.77 0.16 12.96
C ALA A 492 38.65 0.48 11.95
N SER A 493 38.91 0.28 10.64
CA SER A 493 37.88 0.48 9.60
C SER A 493 36.69 -0.46 9.75
N GLN A 494 36.90 -1.71 10.20
CA GLN A 494 35.83 -2.67 10.43
C GLN A 494 34.95 -2.25 11.61
N VAL A 495 35.56 -1.82 12.73
CA VAL A 495 34.81 -1.35 13.91
C VAL A 495 33.99 -0.10 13.59
N GLU A 496 34.55 0.85 12.83
CA GLU A 496 33.82 2.06 12.39
C GLU A 496 32.59 1.69 11.54
N SER A 497 32.77 0.79 10.56
CA SER A 497 31.66 0.36 9.69
C SER A 497 30.58 -0.42 10.44
N LEU A 498 30.96 -1.26 11.41
CA LEU A 498 30.02 -2.00 12.24
C LEU A 498 29.22 -1.07 13.17
N ARG A 499 29.86 -0.04 13.72
CA ARG A 499 29.17 0.98 14.53
C ARG A 499 28.17 1.78 13.70
N ALA A 500 28.57 2.25 12.52
CA ALA A 500 27.67 2.97 11.62
C ALA A 500 26.46 2.13 11.20
N ALA A 501 26.66 0.84 10.91
CA ALA A 501 25.57 -0.08 10.58
C ALA A 501 24.64 -0.35 11.78
N HIS A 502 25.20 -0.45 12.99
CA HIS A 502 24.42 -0.63 14.21
C HIS A 502 23.54 0.59 14.51
N ASP A 503 24.10 1.80 14.43
CA ASP A 503 23.37 3.05 14.65
C ASP A 503 22.21 3.20 13.64
N TYR A 504 22.45 2.84 12.38
CA TYR A 504 21.42 2.84 11.32
C TYR A 504 20.25 1.91 11.65
N SER A 505 20.55 0.65 11.99
CA SER A 505 19.52 -0.36 12.28
C SER A 505 18.72 -0.03 13.55
N HIS A 506 19.40 0.46 14.59
CA HIS A 506 18.74 0.84 15.84
C HIS A 506 17.79 2.04 15.64
N ALA A 507 18.17 3.02 14.81
CA ALA A 507 17.31 4.18 14.51
C ALA A 507 16.00 3.78 13.82
N LEU A 508 16.06 2.90 12.81
CA LEU A 508 14.87 2.42 12.09
C LEU A 508 13.98 1.55 12.98
N LEU A 509 14.56 0.62 13.75
CA LEU A 509 13.78 -0.26 14.62
C LEU A 509 13.07 0.53 15.74
N ALA A 510 13.75 1.51 16.33
CA ALA A 510 13.15 2.40 17.33
C ALA A 510 12.02 3.27 16.73
N LEU A 511 12.18 3.75 15.49
CA LEU A 511 11.13 4.47 14.78
C LEU A 511 9.92 3.57 14.54
N GLY A 512 10.12 2.38 13.96
CA GLY A 512 9.03 1.43 13.66
C GLY A 512 8.22 1.03 14.90
N GLN A 513 8.87 0.80 16.03
CA GLN A 513 8.19 0.52 17.31
C GLN A 513 7.31 1.69 17.78
N ARG A 514 7.83 2.93 17.71
CA ARG A 514 7.07 4.11 18.12
C ARG A 514 5.91 4.43 17.17
N LEU A 515 6.12 4.26 15.87
CA LEU A 515 5.07 4.43 14.86
C LEU A 515 3.94 3.41 15.03
N SER A 516 4.26 2.17 15.41
CA SER A 516 3.26 1.12 15.62
C SER A 516 2.36 1.37 16.85
N ALA A 517 2.83 2.16 17.82
CA ALA A 517 2.05 2.51 19.01
C ALA A 517 1.09 3.70 18.78
N SER A 518 1.25 4.45 17.70
CA SER A 518 0.41 5.61 17.37
C SER A 518 -0.63 5.24 16.31
N THR A 519 -1.90 5.42 16.63
CA THR A 519 -3.03 5.13 15.71
C THR A 519 -3.52 6.37 14.95
N ASP A 520 -3.13 7.56 15.39
CA ASP A 520 -3.58 8.84 14.83
C ASP A 520 -2.48 9.53 14.02
N ALA A 521 -2.89 10.24 12.97
CA ALA A 521 -2.01 10.94 12.03
C ALA A 521 -1.15 11.99 12.76
N ASP A 522 -1.72 12.75 13.70
CA ASP A 522 -0.99 13.77 14.46
C ASP A 522 0.06 13.15 15.39
N GLY A 523 -0.29 12.01 16.02
CA GLY A 523 0.64 11.20 16.79
C GLY A 523 1.83 10.75 15.95
N ILE A 524 1.57 10.19 14.76
CA ILE A 524 2.60 9.73 13.82
C ILE A 524 3.52 10.88 13.37
N ARG A 525 2.96 12.06 13.05
CA ARG A 525 3.75 13.25 12.68
C ARG A 525 4.69 13.67 13.81
N SER A 526 4.20 13.71 15.06
CA SER A 526 4.99 14.12 16.23
C SER A 526 6.15 13.14 16.53
N VAL A 527 5.88 11.83 16.43
CA VAL A 527 6.89 10.77 16.57
C VAL A 527 7.92 10.86 15.46
N GLY A 528 7.47 11.03 14.21
CA GLY A 528 8.35 11.14 13.04
C GLY A 528 9.30 12.32 13.13
N VAL A 529 8.80 13.50 13.50
CA VAL A 529 9.61 14.71 13.73
C VAL A 529 10.66 14.48 14.81
N THR A 530 10.28 13.91 15.94
CA THR A 530 11.19 13.70 17.07
C THR A 530 12.29 12.69 16.73
N ALA A 531 11.95 11.61 16.04
CA ALA A 531 12.89 10.59 15.61
C ALA A 531 13.86 11.12 14.54
N LEU A 532 13.34 11.80 13.51
CA LEU A 532 14.17 12.41 12.46
C LEU A 532 15.13 13.45 13.02
N ALA A 533 14.64 14.34 13.92
CA ALA A 533 15.48 15.35 14.55
C ALA A 533 16.62 14.74 15.37
N HIS A 534 16.35 13.65 16.10
CA HIS A 534 17.36 12.95 16.88
C HIS A 534 18.40 12.24 16.01
N ALA A 535 17.96 11.47 15.01
CA ALA A 535 18.84 10.71 14.12
C ALA A 535 19.72 11.62 13.24
N MET A 536 19.13 12.69 12.70
CA MET A 536 19.82 13.62 11.82
C MET A 536 20.58 14.72 12.57
N ARG A 537 20.32 14.90 13.88
CA ARG A 537 20.84 15.99 14.71
C ARG A 537 20.59 17.35 14.04
N CYS A 538 19.34 17.57 13.64
CA CYS A 538 18.94 18.76 12.91
C CYS A 538 17.52 19.19 13.30
N GLU A 539 17.14 20.41 12.95
CA GLU A 539 15.74 20.81 13.10
C GLU A 539 14.90 20.20 11.96
N VAL A 540 13.74 19.67 12.33
CA VAL A 540 12.78 19.01 11.44
C VAL A 540 11.38 19.57 11.66
N ALA A 541 10.63 19.73 10.57
CA ALA A 541 9.19 19.94 10.58
C ALA A 541 8.50 19.02 9.56
N ILE A 542 7.28 18.61 9.86
CA ILE A 542 6.39 17.91 8.94
C ILE A 542 5.25 18.85 8.59
N LEU A 543 5.05 19.04 7.28
CA LEU A 543 3.97 19.83 6.72
C LEU A 543 2.86 18.92 6.19
N SER A 544 1.62 19.36 6.28
CA SER A 544 0.47 18.76 5.60
C SER A 544 -0.58 19.78 5.23
N ARG A 545 -1.49 19.38 4.35
CA ARG A 545 -2.63 20.21 3.98
C ARG A 545 -3.67 20.23 5.10
N ASP A 546 -4.11 21.44 5.43
CA ASP A 546 -5.26 21.70 6.31
C ASP A 546 -6.58 21.50 5.56
N VAL A 547 -7.73 21.65 6.25
CA VAL A 547 -9.10 21.56 5.70
C VAL A 547 -9.31 22.49 4.51
N GLU A 548 -8.62 23.63 4.47
CA GLU A 548 -8.63 24.59 3.35
C GLU A 548 -7.66 24.23 2.22
N HIS A 549 -7.10 23.02 2.22
CA HIS A 549 -6.10 22.51 1.26
C HIS A 549 -4.79 23.33 1.21
N ARG A 550 -4.47 24.12 2.22
CA ARG A 550 -3.22 24.89 2.31
C ARG A 550 -2.16 24.10 3.07
N LEU A 551 -0.93 24.05 2.53
CA LEU A 551 0.19 23.37 3.18
C LEU A 551 0.65 24.16 4.40
N GLN A 552 0.57 23.57 5.59
CA GLN A 552 0.96 24.19 6.85
C GLN A 552 1.79 23.23 7.70
N VAL A 553 2.52 23.78 8.68
CA VAL A 553 3.34 22.98 9.60
C VAL A 553 2.41 22.26 10.58
N ALA A 554 2.33 20.94 10.47
CA ALA A 554 1.53 20.10 11.36
C ALA A 554 2.30 19.64 12.59
N ALA A 555 3.62 19.42 12.46
CA ALA A 555 4.49 19.08 13.59
C ALA A 555 5.88 19.69 13.40
N ASN A 556 6.53 20.10 14.50
CA ASN A 556 7.91 20.60 14.47
C ASN A 556 8.70 20.18 15.71
N SER A 557 10.01 20.06 15.54
CA SER A 557 10.95 19.63 16.60
C SER A 557 11.41 20.80 17.47
N SER A 558 11.30 22.03 16.96
CA SER A 558 11.64 23.25 17.68
C SER A 558 10.71 24.38 17.26
N ARG A 559 10.34 25.24 18.22
CA ARG A 559 9.58 26.48 17.99
C ARG A 559 10.36 27.53 17.16
N THR A 560 11.64 27.30 16.88
CA THR A 560 12.54 28.21 16.14
C THR A 560 12.64 27.94 14.65
N LEU A 561 12.10 26.84 14.13
CA LEU A 561 12.13 26.55 12.69
C LEU A 561 11.08 27.40 11.95
N ALA A 562 11.42 28.65 11.66
CA ALA A 562 10.63 29.50 10.78
C ALA A 562 10.95 29.18 9.31
N LEU A 563 9.97 28.63 8.58
CA LEU A 563 10.08 28.38 7.14
C LEU A 563 9.92 29.69 6.36
N THR A 564 10.83 29.94 5.42
CA THR A 564 10.75 31.10 4.54
C THR A 564 9.78 30.86 3.38
N THR A 565 9.41 31.90 2.62
CA THR A 565 8.58 31.76 1.42
C THR A 565 9.20 30.81 0.39
N GLN A 566 10.54 30.80 0.29
CA GLN A 566 11.26 29.87 -0.59
C GLN A 566 11.22 28.43 -0.07
N ASP A 567 11.25 28.23 1.25
CA ASP A 567 11.08 26.91 1.84
C ASP A 567 9.66 26.39 1.60
N MET A 568 8.62 27.22 1.77
CA MET A 568 7.23 26.84 1.49
C MET A 568 7.03 26.46 0.01
N ALA A 569 7.59 27.23 -0.93
CA ALA A 569 7.52 26.90 -2.36
C ALA A 569 8.25 25.58 -2.69
N ALA A 570 9.39 25.32 -2.03
CA ALA A 570 10.10 24.04 -2.18
C ALA A 570 9.31 22.87 -1.60
N ALA A 571 8.59 23.06 -0.49
CA ALA A 571 7.72 22.06 0.08
C ALA A 571 6.51 21.76 -0.83
N GLU A 572 5.84 22.79 -1.37
CA GLU A 572 4.74 22.61 -2.32
C GLU A 572 5.17 21.84 -3.57
N TRP A 573 6.34 22.19 -4.15
CA TRP A 573 6.88 21.48 -5.30
C TRP A 573 7.21 20.03 -4.97
N CYS A 574 7.84 19.79 -3.81
CA CYS A 574 8.20 18.46 -3.32
C CYS A 574 6.99 17.56 -3.12
N GLU A 575 5.89 18.10 -2.59
CA GLU A 575 4.63 17.38 -2.42
C GLU A 575 4.03 17.01 -3.78
N GLN A 576 3.93 17.97 -4.70
CA GLN A 576 3.29 17.79 -6.02
C GLN A 576 4.02 16.79 -6.92
N HIS A 577 5.36 16.76 -6.88
CA HIS A 577 6.17 15.94 -7.77
C HIS A 577 6.68 14.66 -7.10
N VAL A 578 6.44 14.48 -5.79
CA VAL A 578 6.93 13.34 -5.00
C VAL A 578 8.45 13.12 -5.15
N GLU A 579 9.18 14.23 -5.28
CA GLU A 579 10.63 14.25 -5.44
C GLU A 579 11.29 15.14 -4.37
N PRO A 580 12.48 14.75 -3.85
CA PRO A 580 13.24 15.60 -2.95
C PRO A 580 13.58 16.97 -3.57
N ALA A 581 13.39 18.04 -2.80
CA ALA A 581 13.66 19.40 -3.24
C ALA A 581 14.43 20.21 -2.19
N GLY A 582 14.79 21.44 -2.55
CA GLY A 582 15.44 22.37 -1.64
C GLY A 582 16.94 22.15 -1.52
N ARG A 583 17.51 22.50 -0.37
CA ARG A 583 18.95 22.46 -0.15
C ARG A 583 19.50 21.04 -0.41
N TYR A 584 20.64 20.95 -1.08
CA TYR A 584 21.31 19.68 -1.46
C TYR A 584 20.65 18.88 -2.60
N THR A 585 19.73 19.50 -3.34
CA THR A 585 19.13 18.93 -4.56
C THR A 585 19.36 19.84 -5.77
N ASP A 586 19.07 19.34 -6.98
CA ASP A 586 19.15 20.13 -8.22
C ASP A 586 17.94 21.05 -8.40
N THR A 587 16.89 20.88 -7.58
CA THR A 587 15.58 21.54 -7.74
C THR A 587 15.30 22.46 -6.56
N LEU A 588 15.04 23.74 -6.83
CA LEU A 588 14.73 24.76 -5.80
C LEU A 588 15.80 24.86 -4.69
N ASN A 589 17.08 24.71 -5.06
CA ASN A 589 18.22 24.67 -4.14
C ASN A 589 18.48 25.94 -3.31
N ALA A 590 17.78 27.03 -3.61
CA ALA A 590 17.80 28.28 -2.85
C ALA A 590 17.11 28.16 -1.48
N ALA A 591 16.22 27.18 -1.31
CA ALA A 591 15.60 26.90 -0.01
C ALA A 591 16.68 26.50 1.03
N ARG A 592 16.41 26.79 2.30
CA ARG A 592 17.33 26.52 3.41
C ARG A 592 17.20 25.09 3.91
N CYS A 593 16.01 24.52 3.77
CA CYS A 593 15.71 23.16 4.20
C CYS A 593 15.84 22.17 3.04
N TRP A 594 16.18 20.93 3.38
CA TRP A 594 16.08 19.78 2.50
C TRP A 594 14.69 19.17 2.66
N MET A 595 13.92 19.13 1.57
CA MET A 595 12.53 18.68 1.56
C MET A 595 12.45 17.24 1.07
N LEU A 596 11.70 16.41 1.80
CA LEU A 596 11.47 15.01 1.49
C LEU A 596 9.96 14.71 1.49
N PRO A 597 9.42 14.07 0.44
CA PRO A 597 7.99 13.81 0.32
C PRO A 597 7.55 12.72 1.30
N LEU A 598 6.39 12.92 1.94
CA LEU A 598 5.68 11.90 2.71
C LEU A 598 4.48 11.45 1.87
N GLY A 599 4.60 10.32 1.16
CA GLY A 599 3.53 9.81 0.29
C GLY A 599 4.03 9.26 -1.03
N SER A 600 3.10 8.81 -1.87
CA SER A 600 3.31 8.32 -3.24
C SER A 600 2.67 9.27 -4.26
N GLU A 601 2.86 9.01 -5.57
CA GLU A 601 2.26 9.82 -6.64
C GLU A 601 0.73 9.92 -6.53
N ASP A 602 0.06 8.87 -6.08
CA ASP A 602 -1.41 8.85 -5.90
C ASP A 602 -1.87 9.53 -4.60
N HIS A 603 -1.01 9.59 -3.57
CA HIS A 603 -1.39 9.97 -2.22
C HIS A 603 -0.35 10.91 -1.58
N HIS A 604 -0.62 12.21 -1.67
CA HIS A 604 0.19 13.26 -1.04
C HIS A 604 -0.17 13.42 0.45
N LEU A 605 0.67 12.90 1.36
CA LEU A 605 0.42 12.93 2.82
C LEU A 605 1.15 14.07 3.54
N GLY A 606 2.08 14.72 2.84
CA GLY A 606 2.79 15.90 3.31
C GLY A 606 4.27 15.93 2.91
N VAL A 607 5.05 16.74 3.62
CA VAL A 607 6.49 16.93 3.36
C VAL A 607 7.26 17.04 4.67
N ALA A 608 8.38 16.33 4.78
CA ALA A 608 9.36 16.50 5.84
C ALA A 608 10.42 17.53 5.42
N ALA A 609 10.54 18.62 6.17
CA ALA A 609 11.52 19.68 6.00
C ALA A 609 12.65 19.53 7.03
N LEU A 610 13.89 19.33 6.57
CA LEU A 610 15.08 19.13 7.41
C LEU A 610 16.07 20.28 7.24
N ARG A 611 16.45 20.95 8.34
CA ARG A 611 17.45 22.03 8.35
C ARG A 611 18.75 21.57 8.99
N LEU A 612 19.68 21.10 8.16
CA LEU A 612 21.01 20.65 8.58
C LEU A 612 21.93 21.83 8.95
N GLU A 613 22.62 21.72 10.09
CA GLU A 613 23.64 22.71 10.50
C GLU A 613 24.94 22.53 9.70
N GLY A 614 25.59 23.64 9.32
CA GLY A 614 26.96 23.65 8.81
C GLY A 614 27.14 23.66 7.28
N GLY A 615 26.08 23.69 6.47
CA GLY A 615 26.18 23.92 5.02
C GLY A 615 26.90 22.83 4.19
N VAL A 616 27.39 21.77 4.84
CA VAL A 616 27.96 20.59 4.19
C VAL A 616 26.82 19.64 3.79
N SER A 617 26.93 19.02 2.61
CA SER A 617 25.96 18.03 2.13
C SER A 617 25.92 16.81 3.05
N PRO A 618 24.74 16.25 3.38
CA PRO A 618 24.66 15.04 4.16
C PRO A 618 25.40 13.88 3.45
N ASN A 619 26.21 13.14 4.20
CA ASN A 619 26.83 11.90 3.70
C ASN A 619 25.75 10.88 3.30
N ILE A 620 26.07 9.97 2.40
CA ILE A 620 25.16 8.99 1.81
C ILE A 620 24.47 8.14 2.87
N ASP A 621 25.18 7.67 3.90
CA ASP A 621 24.56 6.89 4.99
C ASP A 621 23.48 7.70 5.72
N ARG A 622 23.70 9.00 5.94
CA ARG A 622 22.70 9.90 6.57
C ARG A 622 21.55 10.22 5.62
N ARG A 623 21.84 10.35 4.32
CA ARG A 623 20.82 10.56 3.28
C ARG A 623 19.90 9.34 3.16
N SER A 624 20.47 8.15 3.08
CA SER A 624 19.74 6.87 3.03
C SER A 624 18.93 6.63 4.30
N LEU A 625 19.45 7.01 5.47
CA LEU A 625 18.71 6.92 6.73
C LEU A 625 17.50 7.86 6.73
N ALA A 626 17.68 9.13 6.36
CA ALA A 626 16.59 10.09 6.30
C ALA A 626 15.49 9.66 5.32
N LEU A 627 15.86 9.17 4.12
CA LEU A 627 14.91 8.66 3.14
C LEU A 627 14.13 7.45 3.66
N ALA A 628 14.81 6.48 4.27
CA ALA A 628 14.16 5.30 4.85
C ALA A 628 13.20 5.68 5.99
N MET A 629 13.63 6.57 6.89
CA MET A 629 12.77 7.04 7.98
C MET A 629 11.54 7.82 7.48
N VAL A 630 11.71 8.68 6.46
CA VAL A 630 10.59 9.40 5.84
C VAL A 630 9.63 8.42 5.16
N GLN A 631 10.14 7.39 4.49
CA GLN A 631 9.32 6.34 3.89
C GLN A 631 8.49 5.58 4.95
N ASP A 632 9.11 5.19 6.08
CA ASP A 632 8.40 4.52 7.19
C ASP A 632 7.32 5.41 7.81
N ILE A 633 7.60 6.71 7.97
CA ILE A 633 6.62 7.70 8.45
C ILE A 633 5.48 7.86 7.44
N GLY A 634 5.78 7.95 6.14
CA GLY A 634 4.78 8.02 5.08
C GLY A 634 3.86 6.80 5.06
N GLN A 635 4.41 5.60 5.17
CA GLN A 635 3.63 4.36 5.27
C GLN A 635 2.77 4.30 6.53
N ALA A 636 3.25 4.82 7.66
CA ALA A 636 2.43 4.92 8.87
C ALA A 636 1.26 5.90 8.68
N LEU A 637 1.50 7.07 8.08
CA LEU A 637 0.45 8.04 7.77
C LEU A 637 -0.61 7.49 6.81
N GLU A 638 -0.19 6.74 5.78
CA GLU A 638 -1.10 6.10 4.84
C GLU A 638 -1.99 5.08 5.54
N ARG A 639 -1.40 4.23 6.40
CA ARG A 639 -2.16 3.27 7.21
C ARG A 639 -3.19 3.95 8.11
N ALA A 640 -2.82 5.05 8.77
CA ALA A 640 -3.74 5.80 9.63
C ALA A 640 -4.89 6.43 8.82
N ARG A 641 -4.60 6.96 7.63
CA ARG A 641 -5.61 7.49 6.70
C ARG A 641 -6.58 6.39 6.25
N LEU A 642 -6.06 5.27 5.75
CA LEU A 642 -6.89 4.14 5.30
C LEU A 642 -7.76 3.58 6.44
N ALA A 643 -7.23 3.51 7.66
CA ALA A 643 -8.01 3.11 8.83
C ALA A 643 -9.16 4.09 9.12
N SER A 644 -8.92 5.40 9.01
CA SER A 644 -9.96 6.42 9.18
C SER A 644 -11.02 6.38 8.07
N GLU A 645 -10.61 6.16 6.81
CA GLU A 645 -11.54 6.04 5.68
C GLU A 645 -12.41 4.77 5.81
N LEU A 646 -11.82 3.65 6.23
CA LEU A 646 -12.53 2.40 6.46
C LEU A 646 -13.58 2.53 7.58
N GLU A 647 -13.23 3.17 8.70
CA GLU A 647 -14.18 3.39 9.80
C GLU A 647 -15.32 4.32 9.35
N GLY A 648 -15.01 5.37 8.57
CA GLY A 648 -16.02 6.26 7.98
C GLY A 648 -16.99 5.51 7.05
N ALA A 649 -16.45 4.68 6.15
CA ALA A 649 -17.26 3.86 5.24
C ALA A 649 -18.11 2.82 5.99
N ARG A 650 -17.57 2.24 7.07
CA ARG A 650 -18.28 1.28 7.93
C ARG A 650 -19.50 1.93 8.59
N VAL A 651 -19.31 3.11 9.20
CA VAL A 651 -20.39 3.88 9.84
C VAL A 651 -21.45 4.29 8.82
N GLN A 652 -21.05 4.75 7.64
CA GLN A 652 -21.99 5.12 6.57
C GLN A 652 -22.77 3.91 6.05
N GLY A 653 -22.10 2.77 5.84
CA GLY A 653 -22.73 1.53 5.38
C GLY A 653 -23.72 0.95 6.39
N GLU A 654 -23.42 1.01 7.69
CA GLU A 654 -24.37 0.63 8.75
C GLU A 654 -25.61 1.54 8.74
N THR A 655 -25.40 2.86 8.57
CA THR A 655 -26.49 3.84 8.48
C THR A 655 -27.40 3.60 7.28
N GLU A 656 -26.84 3.30 6.11
CA GLU A 656 -27.60 3.02 4.88
C GLU A 656 -28.40 1.72 4.99
N ARG A 657 -27.82 0.67 5.60
CA ARG A 657 -28.52 -0.61 5.86
C ARG A 657 -29.68 -0.43 6.83
N LEU A 658 -29.47 0.31 7.92
CA LEU A 658 -30.53 0.67 8.87
C LEU A 658 -31.65 1.44 8.16
N ARG A 659 -31.31 2.43 7.33
CA ARG A 659 -32.29 3.21 6.54
C ARG A 659 -33.12 2.33 5.62
N ASN A 660 -32.49 1.41 4.89
CA ASN A 660 -33.18 0.52 3.95
C ASN A 660 -34.09 -0.49 4.66
N ALA A 661 -33.64 -1.06 5.79
CA ALA A 661 -34.46 -1.94 6.62
C ALA A 661 -35.70 -1.21 7.17
N LEU A 662 -35.53 0.04 7.63
CA LEU A 662 -36.63 0.88 8.11
C LEU A 662 -37.67 1.16 7.02
N LEU A 663 -37.24 1.58 5.83
CA LEU A 663 -38.16 1.88 4.72
C LEU A 663 -38.96 0.66 4.26
N SER A 664 -38.34 -0.53 4.27
CA SER A 664 -38.99 -1.78 3.91
C SER A 664 -40.06 -2.20 4.92
N SER A 665 -39.77 -2.10 6.23
CA SER A 665 -40.73 -2.46 7.28
C SER A 665 -41.92 -1.51 7.32
N VAL A 666 -41.67 -0.19 7.22
CA VAL A 666 -42.72 0.83 7.21
C VAL A 666 -43.73 0.60 6.09
N SER A 667 -43.25 0.25 4.89
CA SER A 667 -44.11 0.02 3.73
C SER A 667 -45.05 -1.18 3.93
N HIS A 668 -44.59 -2.23 4.62
CA HIS A 668 -45.40 -3.41 4.91
C HIS A 668 -46.49 -3.11 5.96
N ASP A 669 -46.11 -2.42 7.03
CA ASP A 669 -46.98 -2.18 8.18
C ASP A 669 -48.04 -1.09 7.93
N LEU A 670 -47.84 -0.21 6.95
CA LEU A 670 -48.88 0.69 6.44
C LEU A 670 -49.87 -0.01 5.51
N ARG A 671 -49.44 -1.04 4.77
CA ARG A 671 -50.26 -1.69 3.74
C ARG A 671 -51.36 -2.57 4.33
N SER A 672 -51.08 -3.29 5.41
CA SER A 672 -52.05 -4.17 6.09
C SER A 672 -53.30 -3.44 6.63
N PRO A 673 -53.19 -2.39 7.46
CA PRO A 673 -54.35 -1.63 7.94
C PRO A 673 -55.09 -0.94 6.80
N LEU A 674 -54.37 -0.44 5.78
CA LEU A 674 -54.98 0.16 4.59
C LEU A 674 -55.80 -0.86 3.79
N ALA A 675 -55.29 -2.08 3.61
CA ALA A 675 -56.01 -3.16 2.93
C ALA A 675 -57.29 -3.56 3.70
N SER A 676 -57.22 -3.61 5.03
CA SER A 676 -58.39 -3.88 5.89
C SER A 676 -59.46 -2.79 5.79
N MET A 677 -59.05 -1.50 5.80
CA MET A 677 -59.95 -0.37 5.59
C MET A 677 -60.60 -0.40 4.20
N ILE A 678 -59.82 -0.66 3.14
CA ILE A 678 -60.32 -0.74 1.77
C ILE A 678 -61.31 -1.91 1.61
N GLY A 679 -61.01 -3.08 2.19
CA GLY A 679 -61.91 -4.24 2.15
C GLY A 679 -63.22 -4.00 2.89
N SER A 680 -63.15 -3.40 4.08
CA SER A 680 -64.34 -3.06 4.88
C SER A 680 -65.19 -1.97 4.20
N ALA A 681 -64.55 -0.93 3.66
CA ALA A 681 -65.22 0.15 2.93
C ALA A 681 -65.83 -0.33 1.61
N GLY A 682 -65.13 -1.20 0.87
CA GLY A 682 -65.63 -1.82 -0.37
C GLY A 682 -66.85 -2.71 -0.12
N THR A 683 -66.85 -3.47 0.99
CA THR A 683 -67.99 -4.29 1.41
C THR A 683 -69.21 -3.44 1.76
N LEU A 684 -69.00 -2.35 2.52
CA LEU A 684 -70.03 -1.34 2.79
C LEU A 684 -70.56 -0.67 1.52
N SER A 685 -69.70 -0.36 0.56
CA SER A 685 -70.08 0.31 -0.69
C SER A 685 -70.89 -0.60 -1.63
N ASN A 686 -70.52 -1.88 -1.73
CA ASN A 686 -71.14 -2.81 -2.69
C ASN A 686 -72.37 -3.53 -2.14
N TYR A 687 -72.38 -3.82 -0.83
CA TYR A 687 -73.41 -4.66 -0.19
C TYR A 687 -74.10 -3.97 0.98
N GLY A 688 -73.80 -2.69 1.25
CA GLY A 688 -74.34 -1.95 2.38
C GLY A 688 -75.85 -2.13 2.56
N ASP A 689 -76.62 -1.95 1.49
CA ASP A 689 -78.10 -1.99 1.51
C ASP A 689 -78.69 -3.38 1.77
N GLN A 690 -77.85 -4.43 1.67
CA GLN A 690 -78.22 -5.82 1.93
C GLN A 690 -77.71 -6.33 3.28
N LEU A 691 -76.84 -5.57 3.95
CA LEU A 691 -76.25 -5.94 5.23
C LEU A 691 -77.14 -5.54 6.41
N PRO A 692 -77.25 -6.39 7.44
CA PRO A 692 -77.86 -6.02 8.71
C PRO A 692 -77.22 -4.75 9.31
N VAL A 693 -78.01 -3.94 10.02
CA VAL A 693 -77.56 -2.68 10.64
C VAL A 693 -76.36 -2.90 11.57
N ASN A 694 -76.33 -4.04 12.27
CA ASN A 694 -75.22 -4.40 13.17
C ASN A 694 -73.91 -4.68 12.40
N GLU A 695 -73.96 -5.40 11.28
CA GLU A 695 -72.78 -5.69 10.45
C GLU A 695 -72.24 -4.42 9.76
N ARG A 696 -73.13 -3.51 9.33
CA ARG A 696 -72.71 -2.17 8.86
C ARG A 696 -71.94 -1.40 9.93
N LYS A 697 -72.42 -1.47 11.17
CA LYS A 697 -71.81 -0.76 12.30
C LYS A 697 -70.44 -1.36 12.64
N GLU A 698 -70.32 -2.69 12.64
CA GLU A 698 -69.03 -3.38 12.83
C GLU A 698 -68.01 -3.01 11.75
N LEU A 699 -68.41 -2.99 10.48
CA LEU A 699 -67.50 -2.59 9.39
C LEU A 699 -67.08 -1.11 9.49
N LEU A 700 -67.98 -0.21 9.90
CA LEU A 700 -67.66 1.20 10.16
C LEU A 700 -66.70 1.35 11.35
N GLU A 701 -66.94 0.63 12.44
CA GLU A 701 -66.06 0.60 13.61
C GLU A 701 -64.67 0.03 13.28
N ALA A 702 -64.60 -1.00 12.42
CA ALA A 702 -63.34 -1.54 11.93
C ALA A 702 -62.54 -0.52 11.10
N ILE A 703 -63.18 0.22 10.19
CA ILE A 703 -62.53 1.28 9.42
C ILE A 703 -62.00 2.38 10.35
N LEU A 704 -62.83 2.82 11.30
CA LEU A 704 -62.47 3.88 12.25
C LEU A 704 -61.32 3.44 13.16
N GLY A 705 -61.34 2.20 13.64
CA GLY A 705 -60.29 1.61 14.46
C GLY A 705 -58.96 1.50 13.73
N GLU A 706 -58.96 0.99 12.49
CA GLU A 706 -57.75 0.90 11.66
C GLU A 706 -57.21 2.27 11.23
N GLY A 707 -58.09 3.25 10.97
CA GLY A 707 -57.69 4.63 10.68
C GLY A 707 -56.99 5.31 11.86
N GLN A 708 -57.54 5.18 13.07
CA GLN A 708 -56.90 5.67 14.29
C GLN A 708 -55.59 4.94 14.61
N ARG A 709 -55.49 3.64 14.26
CA ARG A 709 -54.27 2.87 14.43
C ARG A 709 -53.18 3.33 13.46
N LEU A 710 -53.52 3.59 12.20
CA LEU A 710 -52.61 4.12 11.18
C LEU A 710 -52.09 5.51 11.56
N ASP A 711 -52.96 6.38 12.07
CA ASP A 711 -52.60 7.73 12.52
C ASP A 711 -51.57 7.69 13.66
N ARG A 712 -51.80 6.85 14.68
CA ARG A 712 -50.81 6.59 15.75
C ARG A 712 -49.49 6.05 15.20
N TYR A 713 -49.52 5.18 14.18
CA TYR A 713 -48.31 4.61 13.59
C TYR A 713 -47.49 5.67 12.83
N ILE A 714 -48.15 6.52 12.04
CA ILE A 714 -47.52 7.63 11.32
C ILE A 714 -46.90 8.62 12.30
N GLN A 715 -47.60 8.96 13.38
CA GLN A 715 -47.08 9.87 14.40
C GLN A 715 -45.83 9.30 15.08
N ASN A 716 -45.84 8.02 15.47
CA ASN A 716 -44.68 7.34 16.05
C ASN A 716 -43.48 7.29 15.09
N LEU A 717 -43.71 7.12 13.79
CA LEU A 717 -42.66 7.14 12.76
C LEU A 717 -42.07 8.55 12.56
N LEU A 718 -42.93 9.58 12.56
CA LEU A 718 -42.48 10.98 12.48
C LEU A 718 -41.65 11.38 13.71
N ASP A 719 -42.05 10.93 14.91
CA ASP A 719 -41.28 11.16 16.13
C ASP A 719 -39.91 10.46 16.08
N MET A 720 -39.85 9.26 15.47
CA MET A 720 -38.60 8.51 15.26
C MET A 720 -37.65 9.19 14.28
N THR A 721 -38.13 9.65 13.11
CA THR A 721 -37.27 10.33 12.12
C THR A 721 -36.70 11.64 12.65
N ARG A 722 -37.42 12.34 13.54
CA ARG A 722 -36.91 13.53 14.23
C ARG A 722 -35.82 13.19 15.25
N LEU A 723 -35.91 12.04 15.92
CA LEU A 723 -34.90 11.57 16.89
C LEU A 723 -33.63 11.02 16.21
N GLY A 724 -33.76 10.26 15.12
CA GLY A 724 -32.64 9.58 14.44
C GLY A 724 -31.65 10.48 13.69
N HIS A 725 -32.06 11.70 13.31
CA HIS A 725 -31.21 12.64 12.57
C HIS A 725 -30.50 13.69 13.44
N GLY A 726 -30.60 13.61 14.77
CA GLY A 726 -29.96 14.59 15.68
C GLY A 726 -30.48 16.04 15.53
N THR A 727 -31.55 16.25 14.77
CA THR A 727 -32.12 17.58 14.45
C THR A 727 -33.22 18.03 15.41
N LEU A 728 -33.54 17.24 16.44
CA LEU A 728 -34.57 17.59 17.42
C LEU A 728 -34.07 18.71 18.34
N LYS A 729 -34.46 19.96 18.04
CA LYS A 729 -34.30 21.09 18.97
C LYS A 729 -35.15 20.83 20.21
N LEU A 730 -34.52 20.33 21.28
CA LEU A 730 -35.15 20.14 22.57
C LEU A 730 -35.43 21.50 23.21
N ASN A 731 -36.69 21.92 23.23
CA ASN A 731 -37.11 23.06 24.04
C ASN A 731 -37.23 22.62 25.51
N ARG A 732 -36.16 22.81 26.30
CA ARG A 732 -36.11 22.38 27.70
C ARG A 732 -36.55 23.52 28.61
N ASP A 733 -37.32 23.19 29.63
CA ASP A 733 -37.75 24.12 30.67
C ASP A 733 -37.65 23.45 32.04
N TRP A 734 -37.65 24.24 33.11
CA TRP A 734 -37.74 23.74 34.48
C TRP A 734 -39.18 23.35 34.77
N THR A 735 -39.42 22.07 35.00
CA THR A 735 -40.78 21.55 35.22
C THR A 735 -40.81 20.57 36.38
N ASP A 736 -41.87 20.63 37.19
CA ASP A 736 -42.05 19.72 38.30
C ASP A 736 -42.27 18.29 37.80
N SER A 737 -41.45 17.36 38.30
CA SER A 737 -41.60 15.94 38.02
C SER A 737 -42.99 15.39 38.38
N ALA A 738 -43.63 15.91 39.43
CA ALA A 738 -44.98 15.52 39.83
C ALA A 738 -46.03 15.93 38.79
N GLU A 739 -45.87 17.09 38.16
CA GLU A 739 -46.79 17.60 37.14
C GLU A 739 -46.73 16.74 35.86
N ILE A 740 -45.53 16.36 35.43
CA ILE A 740 -45.33 15.48 34.27
C ILE A 740 -45.99 14.12 34.49
N VAL A 741 -45.80 13.53 35.68
CA VAL A 741 -46.41 12.24 36.04
C VAL A 741 -47.92 12.35 36.11
N ALA A 742 -48.46 13.41 36.73
CA ALA A 742 -49.89 13.65 36.82
C ALA A 742 -50.54 13.83 35.43
N SER A 743 -49.87 14.55 34.52
CA SER A 743 -50.33 14.74 33.14
C SER A 743 -50.43 13.39 32.40
N ALA A 744 -49.38 12.58 32.45
CA ALA A 744 -49.35 11.28 31.76
C ALA A 744 -50.43 10.32 32.29
N ILE A 745 -50.65 10.29 33.62
CA ILE A 745 -51.71 9.47 34.25
C ILE A 745 -53.11 9.97 33.89
N THR A 746 -53.32 11.29 33.86
CA THR A 746 -54.61 11.88 33.46
C THR A 746 -54.95 11.50 32.03
N ARG A 747 -53.96 11.52 31.13
CA ARG A 747 -54.11 11.05 29.75
C ARG A 747 -54.39 9.55 29.68
N MET A 748 -53.72 8.74 30.50
CA MET A 748 -53.93 7.29 30.58
C MET A 748 -55.35 6.92 31.02
N ARG A 749 -55.88 7.57 32.06
CA ARG A 749 -57.24 7.32 32.57
C ARG A 749 -58.34 7.60 31.55
N LYS A 750 -58.12 8.50 30.59
CA LYS A 750 -59.07 8.76 29.49
C LYS A 750 -59.16 7.60 28.50
N LEU A 751 -58.04 6.90 28.27
CA LEU A 751 -57.94 5.77 27.34
C LEU A 751 -58.26 4.42 27.99
N PHE A 752 -57.95 4.27 29.28
CA PHE A 752 -58.22 3.07 30.07
C PHE A 752 -58.96 3.45 31.37
N PRO A 753 -60.28 3.66 31.32
CA PRO A 753 -61.06 4.14 32.47
C PRO A 753 -61.08 3.16 33.66
N GLU A 754 -60.91 1.87 33.39
CA GLU A 754 -60.95 0.80 34.38
C GLU A 754 -59.59 0.55 35.06
N LEU A 755 -58.51 1.15 34.55
CA LEU A 755 -57.16 0.95 35.07
C LEU A 755 -56.96 1.76 36.36
N ARG A 756 -56.60 1.07 37.44
CA ARG A 756 -56.17 1.70 38.68
C ARG A 756 -54.68 2.03 38.60
N VAL A 757 -54.33 3.27 38.93
CA VAL A 757 -52.94 3.74 38.96
C VAL A 757 -52.67 4.35 40.33
N ASP A 758 -51.75 3.73 41.08
CA ASP A 758 -51.32 4.19 42.40
C ASP A 758 -50.00 4.96 42.26
N THR A 759 -49.91 6.13 42.87
CA THR A 759 -48.75 7.03 42.74
C THR A 759 -48.08 7.28 44.07
N THR A 760 -46.75 7.18 44.08
CA THR A 760 -45.90 7.62 45.20
C THR A 760 -44.95 8.69 44.68
N LEU A 761 -45.13 9.92 45.16
CA LEU A 761 -44.35 11.09 44.75
C LEU A 761 -43.48 11.56 45.94
N PRO A 762 -42.37 12.27 45.69
CA PRO A 762 -41.57 12.87 46.76
C PRO A 762 -42.36 13.98 47.48
N ASP A 763 -42.10 14.17 48.78
CA ASP A 763 -42.74 15.23 49.58
C ASP A 763 -42.24 16.64 49.18
N GLU A 764 -41.04 16.73 48.61
CA GLU A 764 -40.44 17.98 48.13
C GLU A 764 -40.58 18.12 46.60
N THR A 765 -40.79 19.35 46.13
CA THR A 765 -40.87 19.66 44.70
C THR A 765 -39.52 19.41 44.03
N VAL A 766 -39.49 18.52 43.03
CA VAL A 766 -38.28 18.19 42.27
C VAL A 766 -38.41 18.71 40.84
N LEU A 767 -37.65 19.75 40.52
CA LEU A 767 -37.63 20.35 39.20
C LEU A 767 -36.64 19.63 38.27
N LEU A 768 -37.11 19.31 37.07
CA LEU A 768 -36.32 18.72 35.98
C LEU A 768 -36.13 19.75 34.87
N PHE A 769 -34.91 19.86 34.33
CA PHE A 769 -34.64 20.66 33.14
C PHE A 769 -34.80 19.82 31.86
N VAL A 770 -36.04 19.65 31.43
CA VAL A 770 -36.42 18.70 30.37
C VAL A 770 -37.44 19.31 29.41
N HIS A 771 -37.71 18.64 28.29
CA HIS A 771 -38.85 18.97 27.43
C HIS A 771 -40.10 18.24 27.95
N PRO A 772 -41.06 18.90 28.61
CA PRO A 772 -42.11 18.23 29.38
C PRO A 772 -42.96 17.28 28.54
N ALA A 773 -43.33 17.69 27.33
CA ALA A 773 -44.16 16.88 26.43
C ALA A 773 -43.49 15.57 25.99
N LEU A 774 -42.17 15.53 25.84
CA LEU A 774 -41.43 14.33 25.43
C LEU A 774 -41.27 13.35 26.58
N ILE A 775 -41.06 13.87 27.80
CA ILE A 775 -41.02 13.02 29.00
C ILE A 775 -42.41 12.47 29.31
N GLU A 776 -43.45 13.29 29.18
CA GLU A 776 -44.85 12.84 29.30
C GLU A 776 -45.15 11.73 28.28
N GLN A 777 -44.76 11.92 27.01
CA GLN A 777 -44.97 10.93 25.95
C GLN A 777 -44.21 9.62 26.24
N ALA A 778 -42.95 9.70 26.70
CA ALA A 778 -42.18 8.53 27.08
C ALA A 778 -42.83 7.77 28.25
N LEU A 779 -43.32 8.49 29.26
CA LEU A 779 -44.01 7.91 30.41
C LEU A 779 -45.36 7.30 30.01
N PHE A 780 -46.11 7.98 29.13
CA PHE A 780 -47.37 7.50 28.60
C PHE A 780 -47.19 6.17 27.85
N ASN A 781 -46.17 6.05 26.99
CA ASN A 781 -45.87 4.82 26.26
C ASN A 781 -45.52 3.65 27.20
N ILE A 782 -44.78 3.91 28.28
CA ILE A 782 -44.47 2.90 29.30
C ILE A 782 -45.73 2.49 30.06
N LEU A 783 -46.56 3.45 30.45
CA LEU A 783 -47.84 3.19 31.13
C LEU A 783 -48.84 2.46 30.22
N GLU A 784 -48.84 2.72 28.91
CA GLU A 784 -49.70 2.02 27.96
C GLU A 784 -49.32 0.54 27.87
N ASN A 785 -48.00 0.25 27.83
CA ASN A 785 -47.52 -1.13 27.90
C ASN A 785 -47.92 -1.79 29.22
N ALA A 786 -47.71 -1.13 30.35
CA ALA A 786 -48.13 -1.65 31.65
C ALA A 786 -49.64 -1.95 31.69
N ALA A 787 -50.47 -1.06 31.13
CA ALA A 787 -51.92 -1.23 31.06
C ALA A 787 -52.35 -2.44 30.20
N ARG A 788 -51.69 -2.66 29.06
CA ARG A 788 -52.01 -3.75 28.14
C ARG A 788 -51.66 -5.14 28.70
N PHE A 789 -50.60 -5.23 29.49
CA PHE A 789 -50.08 -6.51 29.99
C PHE A 789 -50.46 -6.82 31.44
N SER A 790 -50.99 -5.84 32.18
CA SER A 790 -51.48 -6.06 33.55
C SER A 790 -52.79 -6.84 33.57
N PRO A 791 -52.97 -7.80 34.48
CA PRO A 791 -54.25 -8.47 34.67
C PRO A 791 -55.34 -7.50 35.18
N PRO A 792 -56.61 -7.69 34.80
CA PRO A 792 -57.70 -6.80 35.19
C PRO A 792 -57.91 -6.80 36.70
N GLY A 793 -57.88 -5.61 37.32
CA GLY A 793 -58.13 -5.39 38.75
C GLY A 793 -56.89 -5.08 39.60
N ASP A 794 -55.69 -5.41 39.13
CA ASP A 794 -54.43 -5.04 39.80
C ASP A 794 -53.99 -3.60 39.40
N PRO A 795 -53.53 -2.77 40.36
CA PRO A 795 -53.09 -1.41 40.07
C PRO A 795 -51.68 -1.37 39.47
N VAL A 796 -51.47 -0.51 38.48
CA VAL A 796 -50.13 -0.11 38.01
C VAL A 796 -49.58 0.92 38.99
N ARG A 797 -48.39 0.70 39.55
CA ARG A 797 -47.78 1.62 40.51
C ARG A 797 -46.74 2.50 39.83
N VAL A 798 -46.78 3.81 40.09
CA VAL A 798 -45.77 4.77 39.64
C VAL A 798 -45.07 5.35 40.86
N VAL A 799 -43.78 5.07 41.02
CA VAL A 799 -42.98 5.52 42.16
C VAL A 799 -41.90 6.47 41.67
N VAL A 800 -41.90 7.70 42.18
CA VAL A 800 -40.89 8.71 41.88
C VAL A 800 -40.01 8.89 43.12
N ARG A 801 -38.69 8.74 42.94
CA ARG A 801 -37.72 8.86 44.04
C ARG A 801 -36.43 9.55 43.57
N VAL A 802 -35.82 10.31 44.46
CA VAL A 802 -34.51 10.93 44.23
C VAL A 802 -33.43 10.11 44.91
N ALA A 803 -32.32 9.85 44.24
CA ALA A 803 -31.13 9.28 44.86
C ALA A 803 -29.86 9.87 44.24
N GLY A 804 -29.09 10.59 45.04
CA GLY A 804 -27.89 11.31 44.58
C GLY A 804 -28.24 12.46 43.64
N ASP A 805 -27.61 12.48 42.46
CA ASP A 805 -27.78 13.48 41.41
C ASP A 805 -28.81 13.08 40.34
N ARG A 806 -29.69 12.12 40.65
CA ARG A 806 -30.65 11.54 39.70
C ARG A 806 -32.05 11.36 40.28
N LEU A 807 -33.04 11.58 39.42
CA LEU A 807 -34.44 11.23 39.65
C LEU A 807 -34.73 9.87 39.00
N PHE A 808 -35.40 9.00 39.75
CA PHE A 808 -35.91 7.72 39.25
C PHE A 808 -37.43 7.73 39.20
N ILE A 809 -37.99 7.31 38.07
CA ILE A 809 -39.43 7.07 37.89
C ILE A 809 -39.59 5.58 37.58
N ASP A 810 -40.13 4.83 38.53
CA ASP A 810 -40.36 3.40 38.43
C ASP A 810 -41.84 3.14 38.11
N VAL A 811 -42.13 2.54 36.95
CA VAL A 811 -43.46 2.06 36.56
C VAL A 811 -43.50 0.56 36.77
N ILE A 812 -44.33 0.11 37.72
CA ILE A 812 -44.39 -1.27 38.19
C ILE A 812 -45.74 -1.88 37.81
N ASP A 813 -45.70 -2.93 37.00
CA ASP A 813 -46.86 -3.74 36.62
C ASP A 813 -46.82 -5.14 37.24
N ARG A 814 -47.97 -5.83 37.24
CA ARG A 814 -48.12 -7.23 37.68
C ARG A 814 -48.42 -8.19 36.52
N GLY A 815 -47.94 -7.85 35.32
CA GLY A 815 -48.09 -8.67 34.13
C GLY A 815 -47.24 -9.95 34.15
N PRO A 816 -47.10 -10.64 33.02
CA PRO A 816 -46.37 -11.92 32.93
C PRO A 816 -44.87 -11.82 33.21
N GLY A 817 -44.32 -10.61 33.31
CA GLY A 817 -42.89 -10.36 33.52
C GLY A 817 -42.04 -10.56 32.26
N ILE A 818 -40.86 -9.93 32.24
CA ILE A 818 -39.91 -10.02 31.12
C ILE A 818 -38.71 -10.92 31.53
N PRO A 819 -38.40 -11.98 30.75
CA PRO A 819 -37.23 -12.83 30.97
C PRO A 819 -35.93 -12.03 30.96
N GLU A 820 -34.95 -12.44 31.76
CA GLU A 820 -33.69 -11.71 31.93
C GLU A 820 -32.94 -11.49 30.60
N GLU A 821 -32.90 -12.52 29.75
CA GLU A 821 -32.26 -12.47 28.42
C GLU A 821 -32.95 -11.49 27.44
N GLU A 822 -34.19 -11.09 27.72
CA GLU A 822 -34.98 -10.22 26.85
C GLU A 822 -35.02 -8.77 27.33
N ARG A 823 -34.70 -8.50 28.60
CA ARG A 823 -34.79 -7.16 29.22
C ARG A 823 -33.95 -6.09 28.52
N ALA A 824 -32.81 -6.46 27.93
CA ALA A 824 -32.01 -5.53 27.15
C ALA A 824 -32.60 -5.30 25.75
N ARG A 825 -33.20 -6.34 25.15
CA ARG A 825 -33.69 -6.36 23.76
C ARG A 825 -35.07 -5.76 23.58
N ILE A 826 -35.88 -5.65 24.64
CA ILE A 826 -37.20 -4.98 24.54
C ILE A 826 -37.13 -3.50 24.15
N PHE A 827 -35.94 -2.89 24.25
CA PHE A 827 -35.70 -1.51 23.82
C PHE A 827 -35.13 -1.44 22.39
N ASP A 828 -34.88 -2.59 21.76
CA ASP A 828 -34.46 -2.66 20.36
C ASP A 828 -35.67 -2.39 19.46
N MET A 829 -35.42 -1.74 18.34
CA MET A 829 -36.47 -1.38 17.39
C MET A 829 -37.13 -2.64 16.82
N PHE A 830 -38.47 -2.66 16.80
CA PHE A 830 -39.29 -3.75 16.26
C PHE A 830 -39.23 -5.07 17.05
N TYR A 831 -38.60 -5.08 18.22
CA TYR A 831 -38.61 -6.25 19.09
C TYR A 831 -39.93 -6.33 19.86
N SER A 832 -40.59 -7.50 19.82
CA SER A 832 -41.83 -7.78 20.54
C SER A 832 -41.81 -9.20 21.09
N VAL A 833 -42.14 -9.35 22.38
CA VAL A 833 -42.20 -10.65 23.06
C VAL A 833 -43.55 -11.30 22.77
N ALA A 834 -43.69 -11.95 21.61
CA ALA A 834 -44.92 -12.65 21.25
C ALA A 834 -45.00 -13.99 22.01
N ARG A 835 -45.93 -14.10 22.98
CA ARG A 835 -46.32 -15.38 23.58
C ARG A 835 -47.80 -15.66 23.31
N GLY A 836 -48.07 -16.45 22.27
CA GLY A 836 -49.38 -17.01 21.94
C GLY A 836 -50.25 -16.20 20.97
N ASP A 837 -51.12 -16.91 20.23
CA ASP A 837 -51.99 -16.41 19.14
C ASP A 837 -53.10 -15.42 19.55
N ARG A 838 -53.16 -14.99 20.81
CA ARG A 838 -54.24 -14.13 21.34
C ARG A 838 -53.78 -12.81 21.97
N ALA A 839 -52.49 -12.47 21.90
CA ALA A 839 -52.00 -11.18 22.42
C ALA A 839 -52.10 -10.08 21.34
N PRO A 840 -52.55 -8.86 21.67
CA PRO A 840 -52.64 -7.75 20.72
C PRO A 840 -51.23 -7.36 20.23
N GLN A 841 -50.97 -7.53 18.93
CA GLN A 841 -49.70 -7.20 18.29
C GLN A 841 -49.35 -5.71 18.45
N GLY A 842 -48.39 -5.41 19.33
CA GLY A 842 -47.71 -4.13 19.41
C GLY A 842 -46.60 -4.02 18.36
N THR A 843 -46.29 -2.81 17.91
CA THR A 843 -45.34 -2.54 16.81
C THR A 843 -43.86 -2.66 17.21
N GLY A 844 -43.55 -2.96 18.48
CA GLY A 844 -42.18 -3.03 18.98
C GLY A 844 -41.42 -1.70 18.98
N LEU A 845 -42.09 -0.57 18.71
CA LEU A 845 -41.47 0.75 18.61
C LEU A 845 -41.60 1.58 19.89
N GLY A 846 -42.62 1.32 20.72
CA GLY A 846 -42.95 2.17 21.87
C GLY A 846 -41.78 2.33 22.86
N LEU A 847 -41.18 1.23 23.31
CA LEU A 847 -40.08 1.26 24.28
C LEU A 847 -38.76 1.78 23.69
N ALA A 848 -38.49 1.50 22.40
CA ALA A 848 -37.35 2.06 21.69
C ALA A 848 -37.44 3.59 21.59
N ILE A 849 -38.64 4.12 21.31
CA ILE A 849 -38.92 5.56 21.29
C ILE A 849 -38.73 6.18 22.69
N CYS A 850 -39.22 5.52 23.75
CA CYS A 850 -38.98 5.97 25.13
C CYS A 850 -37.50 6.09 25.45
N ARG A 851 -36.69 5.07 25.08
CA ARG A 851 -35.24 5.10 25.29
C ARG A 851 -34.57 6.26 24.55
N GLY A 852 -35.01 6.55 23.32
CA GLY A 852 -34.54 7.71 22.54
C GLY A 852 -34.91 9.05 23.19
N MET A 853 -36.17 9.22 23.61
CA MET A 853 -36.66 10.44 24.26
C MET A 853 -35.93 10.71 25.59
N ILE A 854 -35.76 9.68 26.43
CA ILE A 854 -35.05 9.80 27.71
C ILE A 854 -33.53 9.99 27.50
N GLY A 855 -32.93 9.28 26.54
CA GLY A 855 -31.52 9.43 26.19
C GLY A 855 -31.19 10.83 25.68
N ALA A 856 -32.09 11.46 24.92
CA ALA A 856 -31.94 12.86 24.47
C ALA A 856 -31.90 13.88 25.63
N HIS A 857 -32.34 13.48 26.82
CA HIS A 857 -32.27 14.26 28.06
C HIS A 857 -31.10 13.85 28.98
N GLY A 858 -30.17 13.01 28.49
CA GLY A 858 -29.04 12.49 29.29
C GLY A 858 -29.44 11.43 30.31
N GLY A 859 -30.65 10.88 30.19
CA GLY A 859 -31.17 9.82 31.05
C GLY A 859 -30.96 8.40 30.49
N SER A 860 -31.42 7.41 31.24
CA SER A 860 -31.48 6.00 30.81
C SER A 860 -32.83 5.36 31.16
N VAL A 861 -33.19 4.29 30.45
CA VAL A 861 -34.36 3.46 30.75
C VAL A 861 -33.92 2.02 30.82
N GLU A 862 -34.36 1.30 31.86
CA GLU A 862 -33.99 -0.10 32.11
C GLU A 862 -35.22 -0.90 32.54
N ALA A 863 -35.23 -2.20 32.23
CA ALA A 863 -36.24 -3.13 32.70
C ALA A 863 -35.68 -4.00 33.82
N LEU A 864 -36.38 -3.98 34.95
CA LEU A 864 -36.04 -4.66 36.19
C LEU A 864 -37.13 -5.70 36.53
N PRO A 865 -36.82 -6.73 37.32
CA PRO A 865 -37.84 -7.64 37.82
C PRO A 865 -38.88 -6.87 38.66
N GLY A 866 -40.15 -7.23 38.54
CA GLY A 866 -41.20 -6.76 39.45
C GLY A 866 -41.05 -7.36 40.86
N ASP A 867 -41.75 -6.79 41.84
CA ASP A 867 -41.81 -7.30 43.21
C ASP A 867 -42.61 -8.63 43.25
N GLY A 868 -41.94 -9.74 42.90
CA GLY A 868 -42.51 -11.10 42.87
C GLY A 868 -43.00 -11.54 41.48
N VAL A 869 -44.00 -10.86 40.91
CA VAL A 869 -44.56 -11.13 39.56
C VAL A 869 -44.73 -9.79 38.83
N GLY A 870 -44.36 -9.73 37.53
CA GLY A 870 -44.46 -8.53 36.69
C GLY A 870 -43.12 -7.88 36.34
N THR A 871 -43.19 -6.64 35.87
CA THR A 871 -42.03 -5.87 35.37
C THR A 871 -41.97 -4.50 36.03
N THR A 872 -40.76 -4.02 36.29
CA THR A 872 -40.50 -2.63 36.67
C THR A 872 -39.73 -1.96 35.54
N ILE A 873 -40.31 -0.96 34.89
CA ILE A 873 -39.57 -0.09 33.96
C ILE A 873 -39.09 1.13 34.73
N ARG A 874 -37.77 1.29 34.82
CA ARG A 874 -37.10 2.39 35.52
C ARG A 874 -36.60 3.41 34.54
N ILE A 875 -37.06 4.65 34.68
CA ILE A 875 -36.50 5.82 34.02
C ILE A 875 -35.54 6.50 35.00
N SER A 876 -34.33 6.82 34.55
CA SER A 876 -33.34 7.62 35.30
C SER A 876 -33.09 8.93 34.55
N LEU A 877 -33.29 10.07 35.21
CA LEU A 877 -33.01 11.39 34.66
C LEU A 877 -31.98 12.14 35.54
N PRO A 878 -31.01 12.85 34.95
CA PRO A 878 -30.07 13.66 35.71
C PRO A 878 -30.79 14.85 36.36
N LEU A 879 -30.44 15.18 37.59
CA LEU A 879 -30.87 16.38 38.30
C LEU A 879 -29.78 17.44 38.18
N PRO A 880 -29.91 18.40 37.25
CA PRO A 880 -28.97 19.52 37.18
C PRO A 880 -29.10 20.38 38.44
N THR A 881 -27.97 20.99 38.85
CA THR A 881 -27.97 21.96 39.95
C THR A 881 -28.94 23.09 39.63
N LEU A 882 -29.91 23.31 40.53
CA LEU A 882 -30.86 24.41 40.42
C LEU A 882 -30.09 25.72 40.20
N PRO A 883 -30.50 26.57 39.24
CA PRO A 883 -29.92 27.90 39.11
C PRO A 883 -30.23 28.64 40.41
N SER A 884 -29.20 29.22 41.02
CA SER A 884 -29.38 30.13 42.15
C SER A 884 -30.38 31.23 41.76
N PRO A 885 -31.31 31.62 42.66
CA PRO A 885 -32.38 32.57 42.35
C PRO A 885 -31.88 33.93 41.86
#